data_AF-A0A7U9R5B3-F1
#
_entry.id   AF-A0A7U9R5B3-F1
#
_cell.length_a   1.000
_cell.length_b   1.000
_cell.length_c   1.000
_cell.angle_alpha   90.00
_cell.angle_beta   90.00
_cell.angle_gamma   90.00
#
_symmetry.space_group_name_H-M   'P 1'
#
loop_
_entity.id
_entity.type
_entity.pdbx_description
1 polymer ?
#
loop_
_entity_poly.entity_id
_entity_poly.type
_entity_poly.pdbx_seq_one_letter_code
_entity_poly.pdbx_strand_id
1 'polypeptide(L)'
;MRAKIERIAAGKFEYEKCPVTLSEPYVQFHVSPGSRYEGNFTLSCRRIIKGIVYASSSRMYVEHPSFHSRNARIAYVFDSRGMWGGEEVEGEFCIVTEAGEYTLPYRIQVEEHRELEEESYAYFISADPIEPLPEKMNQKPDMVVEIIDDYKEEDMTPEEAVRLTELILKSRQPTAGQLSRLKKAYHKYGGQEMLSGICSILIKNGRTDEESFFWYQRGVRMELKITNLFEYFMMSVPENYQEQLPRNLLLYFHMENTLNSKQKAFLYANIIRYQERDSDIYRQYEREIQSFMLEQLLERKLSEDLAFIYERFLVEELLTIDFAEALADIMFLRQLTCEDPRIRQVQVLYEPLQRRITVPLSGGKALVPVYTPGAVILLVDEQGNCYTSSVPYSMQRLLKEQKYVERCRELLRYHQGLYLHLCDGASRYHVITRENVENYKRILKISGLTARYKQEVRQEILQYYYANHELEELDREFFITETTYMMPKDRARFTEILILRGLYEEAWNMVKKHGYSMVRVKLLIKLAAWEIREMEYEENEFLLKLCLFVFQNYKYNESILEYLAGYYYGSRQVMEAIWKAGQEFELNVFDLEERLLSQMLFTGEFSDKAFQIFQDYHSLGGKGIVSRAYMTWLAYQDFVLGEKVPEKTYIYIEQGIAWEENLADVCGLAYLKYLSAQPQLSEHQRIRAEQMTMGYIQRRLRFGFMKELLAQLGKPQLLEDKTFVEYRTNPTHKVVIHYVVETPREKQCSYVAERLYPTETGVFVKEFTLFFGERLTWFVTETLEDGTESSTPDHSVTEGQEEELVTGTKYALLYEMARALEERDLRLLEQQMKAYGRRQFLVEQFFSLK
;
A
#
# COMPACT_ATOMS: atom_id res chain seq x y z
N MET A 1 35.31 -1.60 -10.07
CA MET A 1 35.72 -0.82 -8.89
C MET A 1 37.20 -1.01 -8.54
N ARG A 2 37.60 -2.15 -7.95
CA ARG A 2 38.97 -2.42 -7.46
C ARG A 2 40.10 -1.95 -8.37
N ALA A 3 40.13 -2.35 -9.65
CA ALA A 3 41.19 -1.97 -10.60
C ALA A 3 41.45 -0.45 -10.72
N LYS A 4 40.41 0.39 -10.59
CA LYS A 4 40.57 1.86 -10.60
C LYS A 4 41.21 2.34 -9.29
N ILE A 5 40.79 1.78 -8.16
CA ILE A 5 41.37 2.05 -6.84
C ILE A 5 42.86 1.65 -6.81
N GLU A 6 43.24 0.50 -7.39
CA GLU A 6 44.66 0.10 -7.46
C GLU A 6 45.49 1.07 -8.30
N ARG A 7 44.92 1.61 -9.40
CA ARG A 7 45.57 2.66 -10.20
C ARG A 7 45.77 3.94 -9.39
N ILE A 8 44.74 4.39 -8.66
CA ILE A 8 44.83 5.57 -7.79
C ILE A 8 45.87 5.34 -6.69
N ALA A 9 45.88 4.18 -6.02
CA ALA A 9 46.87 3.83 -5.01
C ALA A 9 48.32 3.87 -5.57
N ALA A 10 48.49 3.54 -6.84
CA ALA A 10 49.77 3.61 -7.56
C ALA A 10 50.08 5.00 -8.16
N GLY A 11 49.30 6.05 -7.83
CA GLY A 11 49.51 7.41 -8.32
C GLY A 11 49.05 7.65 -9.76
N LYS A 12 48.27 6.75 -10.35
CA LYS A 12 47.78 6.85 -11.74
C LYS A 12 46.35 7.38 -11.74
N PHE A 13 46.20 8.65 -12.09
CA PHE A 13 44.92 9.35 -12.16
C PHE A 13 44.38 9.45 -13.60
N GLU A 14 43.06 9.61 -13.72
CA GLU A 14 42.40 9.94 -14.98
C GLU A 14 42.09 11.43 -14.99
N TYR A 15 42.49 12.12 -16.05
CA TYR A 15 42.46 13.58 -16.13
C TYR A 15 41.30 14.11 -16.97
N GLU A 16 40.75 13.28 -17.87
CA GLU A 16 39.59 13.63 -18.65
C GLU A 16 38.28 13.25 -17.95
N LYS A 17 37.42 14.25 -17.74
CA LYS A 17 36.03 14.01 -17.36
C LYS A 17 35.20 13.72 -18.61
N CYS A 18 34.72 12.49 -18.73
CA CYS A 18 33.80 12.12 -19.79
C CYS A 18 32.40 11.86 -19.22
N PRO A 19 31.48 12.84 -19.27
CA PRO A 19 30.17 12.69 -18.65
C PRO A 19 29.37 11.58 -19.33
N VAL A 20 28.54 10.92 -18.54
CA VAL A 20 27.59 9.91 -19.04
C VAL A 20 26.30 10.61 -19.44
N THR A 21 25.77 10.24 -20.61
CA THR A 21 24.46 10.68 -21.10
C THR A 21 23.47 9.54 -20.98
N LEU A 22 22.29 9.81 -20.44
CA LEU A 22 21.17 8.88 -20.37
C LEU A 22 20.25 9.06 -21.58
N SER A 23 19.68 7.98 -22.09
CA SER A 23 18.69 8.04 -23.18
C SER A 23 17.43 8.80 -22.78
N GLU A 24 17.09 8.76 -21.49
CA GLU A 24 15.88 9.35 -20.93
C GLU A 24 16.22 9.96 -19.57
N PRO A 25 15.68 11.14 -19.22
CA PRO A 25 15.89 11.75 -17.91
C PRO A 25 14.94 11.22 -16.83
N TYR A 26 13.89 10.48 -17.24
CA TYR A 26 12.83 9.97 -16.37
C TYR A 26 12.10 8.81 -17.05
N VAL A 27 11.80 7.76 -16.29
CA VAL A 27 11.08 6.58 -16.78
C VAL A 27 9.62 6.61 -16.30
N GLN A 28 8.66 6.56 -17.22
CA GLN A 28 7.24 6.50 -16.88
C GLN A 28 6.51 5.50 -17.76
N PHE A 29 5.73 4.60 -17.15
CA PHE A 29 4.88 3.66 -17.87
C PHE A 29 3.66 3.24 -17.04
N HIS A 30 2.69 2.66 -17.75
CA HIS A 30 1.50 2.05 -17.15
C HIS A 30 1.65 0.53 -17.21
N VAL A 31 1.12 -0.16 -16.20
CA VAL A 31 1.18 -1.62 -16.11
C VAL A 31 -0.15 -2.19 -15.65
N SER A 32 -0.64 -3.23 -16.31
CA SER A 32 -1.86 -3.90 -15.88
C SER A 32 -1.60 -4.70 -14.58
N PRO A 33 -2.53 -4.71 -13.62
CA PRO A 33 -2.38 -5.46 -12.37
C PRO A 33 -1.98 -6.91 -12.57
N GLY A 34 -1.00 -7.41 -11.81
CA GLY A 34 -0.57 -8.81 -11.88
C GLY A 34 0.37 -9.15 -13.04
N SER A 35 0.63 -8.21 -13.95
CA SER A 35 1.55 -8.41 -15.07
C SER A 35 2.99 -8.01 -14.72
N ARG A 36 3.93 -8.37 -15.59
CA ARG A 36 5.31 -7.87 -15.55
C ARG A 36 5.52 -6.93 -16.72
N TYR A 37 6.17 -5.81 -16.45
CA TYR A 37 6.59 -4.86 -17.48
C TYR A 37 8.09 -4.96 -17.67
N GLU A 38 8.53 -5.12 -18.91
CA GLU A 38 9.96 -5.14 -19.28
C GLU A 38 10.29 -3.84 -20.00
N GLY A 39 11.31 -3.14 -19.51
CA GLY A 39 11.79 -1.89 -20.07
C GLY A 39 13.30 -1.85 -20.14
N ASN A 40 13.83 -0.82 -20.78
CA ASN A 40 15.27 -0.59 -20.81
C ASN A 40 15.60 0.89 -21.02
N PHE A 41 16.75 1.31 -20.52
CA PHE A 41 17.33 2.61 -20.83
C PHE A 41 18.78 2.42 -21.28
N THR A 42 19.34 3.42 -21.96
CA THR A 42 20.73 3.37 -22.47
C THR A 42 21.60 4.43 -21.80
N LEU A 43 22.80 4.03 -21.41
CA LEU A 43 23.89 4.88 -20.94
C LEU A 43 24.91 5.02 -22.05
N SER A 44 25.28 6.24 -22.40
CA SER A 44 26.28 6.54 -23.43
C SER A 44 27.42 7.40 -22.88
N CYS A 45 28.65 7.02 -23.21
CA CYS A 45 29.87 7.75 -22.86
C CYS A 45 30.75 7.88 -24.12
N ARG A 46 31.73 8.79 -24.16
CA ARG A 46 32.67 8.89 -25.30
C ARG A 46 33.69 7.75 -25.30
N ARG A 47 33.97 7.18 -24.12
CA ARG A 47 34.89 6.06 -23.92
C ARG A 47 34.17 4.86 -23.30
N ILE A 48 34.84 3.71 -23.30
CA ILE A 48 34.37 2.53 -22.57
C ILE A 48 34.51 2.82 -21.07
N ILE A 49 33.41 2.65 -20.32
CA ILE A 49 33.38 2.83 -18.87
C ILE A 49 32.81 1.60 -18.18
N LYS A 50 33.17 1.41 -16.91
CA LYS A 50 32.54 0.42 -16.03
C LYS A 50 31.52 1.10 -15.12
N GLY A 51 30.44 0.40 -14.82
CA GLY A 51 29.45 0.86 -13.85
C GLY A 51 28.55 -0.25 -13.33
N ILE A 52 27.78 0.08 -12.30
CA ILE A 52 26.78 -0.78 -11.68
C ILE A 52 25.49 0.04 -11.48
N VAL A 53 24.34 -0.58 -11.74
CA VAL A 53 23.01 -0.01 -11.57
C VAL A 53 22.29 -0.70 -10.43
N TYR A 54 21.72 0.08 -9.52
CA TYR A 54 20.89 -0.37 -8.41
C TYR A 54 19.49 0.22 -8.54
N ALA A 55 18.45 -0.54 -8.21
CA ALA A 55 17.08 -0.02 -8.13
C ALA A 55 16.68 0.24 -6.66
N SER A 56 15.89 1.29 -6.41
CA SER A 56 15.45 1.63 -5.05
C SER A 56 14.35 0.73 -4.49
N SER A 57 13.59 0.03 -5.33
CA SER A 57 12.41 -0.76 -4.95
C SER A 57 12.64 -2.26 -5.11
N SER A 58 12.04 -3.08 -4.25
CA SER A 58 12.02 -4.55 -4.41
C SER A 58 11.17 -5.04 -5.58
N ARG A 59 10.34 -4.17 -6.15
CA ARG A 59 9.50 -4.49 -7.32
C ARG A 59 10.19 -4.18 -8.65
N MET A 60 11.33 -3.51 -8.60
CA MET A 60 12.10 -3.12 -9.78
C MET A 60 13.39 -3.94 -9.83
N TYR A 61 13.45 -4.92 -10.72
CA TYR A 61 14.59 -5.81 -10.89
C TYR A 61 15.44 -5.36 -12.07
N VAL A 62 16.77 -5.38 -11.92
CA VAL A 62 17.74 -5.09 -12.98
C VAL A 62 18.42 -6.40 -13.35
N GLU A 63 18.27 -6.87 -14.59
CA GLU A 63 18.74 -8.21 -14.99
C GLU A 63 20.27 -8.35 -14.95
N HIS A 64 20.96 -7.33 -15.47
CA HIS A 64 22.41 -7.27 -15.56
C HIS A 64 22.89 -5.92 -15.01
N PRO A 65 23.02 -5.78 -13.68
CA PRO A 65 23.29 -4.49 -13.07
C PRO A 65 24.69 -3.96 -13.39
N SER A 66 25.66 -4.82 -13.68
CA SER A 66 27.02 -4.41 -14.03
C SER A 66 27.25 -4.34 -15.55
N PHE A 67 28.01 -3.34 -16.00
CA PHE A 67 28.32 -3.17 -17.41
C PHE A 67 29.76 -2.69 -17.64
N HIS A 68 30.26 -2.95 -18.86
CA HIS A 68 31.56 -2.49 -19.36
C HIS A 68 31.46 -2.20 -20.85
N SER A 69 31.02 -1.00 -21.21
CA SER A 69 30.84 -0.61 -22.61
C SER A 69 30.83 0.91 -22.78
N ARG A 70 30.89 1.36 -24.04
CA ARG A 70 30.69 2.77 -24.40
C ARG A 70 29.20 3.14 -24.42
N ASN A 71 28.37 2.23 -24.92
CA ASN A 71 26.91 2.32 -24.91
C ASN A 71 26.38 1.08 -24.18
N ALA A 72 25.82 1.26 -22.98
CA ALA A 72 25.28 0.18 -22.17
C ALA A 72 23.75 0.24 -22.18
N ARG A 73 23.11 -0.83 -22.62
CA ARG A 73 21.66 -0.98 -22.55
C ARG A 73 21.32 -1.74 -21.27
N ILE A 74 20.59 -1.11 -20.36
CA ILE A 74 20.21 -1.67 -19.07
C ILE A 74 18.75 -2.08 -19.15
N ALA A 75 18.51 -3.39 -19.10
CA ALA A 75 17.17 -3.95 -19.03
C ALA A 75 16.69 -4.03 -17.58
N TYR A 76 15.41 -3.71 -17.37
CA TYR A 76 14.75 -3.79 -16.07
C TYR A 76 13.37 -4.43 -16.21
N VAL A 77 12.92 -5.07 -15.13
CA VAL A 77 11.61 -5.70 -15.03
C VAL A 77 10.89 -5.15 -13.81
N PHE A 78 9.69 -4.64 -14.01
CA PHE A 78 8.80 -4.24 -12.93
C PHE A 78 7.74 -5.31 -12.66
N ASP A 79 7.59 -5.68 -11.38
CA ASP A 79 6.65 -6.70 -10.92
C ASP A 79 5.44 -6.08 -10.22
N SER A 80 4.31 -6.02 -10.95
CA SER A 80 3.03 -5.53 -10.44
C SER A 80 2.19 -6.60 -9.73
N ARG A 81 2.74 -7.81 -9.48
CA ARG A 81 2.01 -8.86 -8.75
C ARG A 81 1.59 -8.38 -7.38
N GLY A 82 0.29 -8.55 -7.10
CA GLY A 82 -0.35 -8.13 -5.86
C GLY A 82 -0.70 -6.65 -5.79
N MET A 83 -0.42 -5.84 -6.81
CA MET A 83 -0.86 -4.44 -6.86
C MET A 83 -2.29 -4.34 -7.40
N TRP A 84 -3.00 -3.30 -6.97
CA TRP A 84 -4.35 -2.99 -7.46
C TRP A 84 -4.33 -1.84 -8.46
N GLY A 85 -5.41 -1.72 -9.23
CA GLY A 85 -5.56 -0.65 -10.19
C GLY A 85 -5.68 0.72 -9.52
N GLY A 86 -5.03 1.73 -10.09
CA GLY A 86 -4.92 3.08 -9.54
C GLY A 86 -3.75 3.29 -8.57
N GLU A 87 -2.98 2.25 -8.21
CA GLU A 87 -1.78 2.41 -7.39
C GLU A 87 -0.66 3.12 -8.17
N GLU A 88 0.13 3.91 -7.44
CA GLU A 88 1.29 4.61 -7.97
C GLU A 88 2.55 4.24 -7.19
N VAL A 89 3.63 3.95 -7.92
CA VAL A 89 4.93 3.62 -7.35
C VAL A 89 5.98 4.55 -7.93
N GLU A 90 6.68 5.23 -7.03
CA GLU A 90 7.83 6.08 -7.35
C GLU A 90 9.12 5.43 -6.83
N GLY A 91 10.21 5.67 -7.56
CA GLY A 91 11.54 5.22 -7.16
C GLY A 91 12.61 5.73 -8.10
N GLU A 92 13.81 5.17 -8.00
CA GLU A 92 14.96 5.59 -8.78
C GLU A 92 15.92 4.44 -9.08
N PHE A 93 16.64 4.57 -10.18
CA PHE A 93 17.87 3.81 -10.45
C PHE A 93 19.07 4.65 -10.03
N CYS A 94 19.92 4.10 -9.16
CA CYS A 94 21.23 4.65 -8.83
C CYS A 94 22.29 4.01 -9.72
N ILE A 95 23.00 4.83 -10.47
CA ILE A 95 23.94 4.41 -11.51
C ILE A 95 25.33 4.87 -11.08
N VAL A 96 26.13 3.94 -10.59
CA VAL A 96 27.49 4.19 -10.09
C VAL A 96 28.49 3.85 -11.19
N THR A 97 29.19 4.84 -11.73
CA THR A 97 30.12 4.64 -12.86
C THR A 97 31.52 5.17 -12.56
N GLU A 98 32.51 4.76 -13.37
CA GLU A 98 33.86 5.36 -13.33
C GLU A 98 33.89 6.86 -13.64
N ALA A 99 32.80 7.42 -14.17
CA ALA A 99 32.69 8.81 -14.59
C ALA A 99 31.65 9.61 -13.78
N GLY A 100 31.30 9.13 -12.59
CA GLY A 100 30.36 9.79 -11.68
C GLY A 100 29.19 8.91 -11.26
N GLU A 101 28.40 9.41 -10.31
CA GLU A 101 27.15 8.84 -9.85
C GLU A 101 25.96 9.58 -10.48
N TYR A 102 24.98 8.83 -11.00
CA TYR A 102 23.80 9.38 -11.67
C TYR A 102 22.52 8.75 -11.12
N THR A 103 21.45 9.53 -11.05
CA THR A 103 20.14 9.06 -10.60
C THR A 103 19.14 9.17 -11.74
N LEU A 104 18.41 8.08 -12.03
CA LEU A 104 17.32 8.06 -13.00
C LEU A 104 16.00 7.75 -12.28
N PRO A 105 15.15 8.76 -12.02
CA PRO A 105 13.87 8.57 -11.37
C PRO A 105 12.86 7.85 -12.27
N TYR A 106 11.92 7.12 -11.65
CA TYR A 106 10.81 6.47 -12.33
C TYR A 106 9.49 6.60 -11.58
N ARG A 107 8.39 6.56 -12.33
CA ARG A 107 7.01 6.53 -11.81
C ARG A 107 6.14 5.59 -12.61
N ILE A 108 5.38 4.77 -11.89
CA ILE A 108 4.64 3.66 -12.46
C ILE A 108 3.21 3.76 -11.98
N GLN A 109 2.28 3.75 -12.93
CA GLN A 109 0.84 3.77 -12.64
C GLN A 109 0.22 2.42 -13.01
N VAL A 110 -0.44 1.80 -12.04
CA VAL A 110 -1.14 0.54 -12.27
C VAL A 110 -2.51 0.83 -12.86
N GLU A 111 -2.84 0.24 -14.00
CA GLU A 111 -4.12 0.46 -14.67
C GLU A 111 -5.29 -0.03 -13.81
N GLU A 112 -6.43 0.67 -13.86
CA GLU A 112 -7.65 0.24 -13.15
C GLU A 112 -8.03 -1.19 -13.52
N HIS A 113 -8.48 -1.97 -12.52
CA HIS A 113 -9.01 -3.32 -12.78
C HIS A 113 -10.18 -3.20 -13.75
N ARG A 114 -10.07 -3.83 -14.93
CA ARG A 114 -11.26 -4.14 -15.72
C ARG A 114 -12.05 -5.17 -14.94
N GLU A 115 -13.22 -4.80 -14.45
CA GLU A 115 -14.18 -5.79 -13.98
C GLU A 115 -14.42 -6.76 -15.13
N LEU A 116 -14.05 -8.03 -14.91
CA LEU A 116 -14.61 -9.10 -15.73
C LEU A 116 -16.11 -9.00 -15.49
N GLU A 117 -16.87 -8.78 -16.56
CA GLU A 117 -18.29 -9.10 -16.61
C GLU A 117 -18.42 -10.60 -16.35
N GLU A 118 -18.25 -11.04 -15.10
CA GLU A 118 -18.93 -12.24 -14.67
C GLU A 118 -20.40 -11.96 -14.91
N GLU A 119 -21.08 -12.90 -15.58
CA GLU A 119 -22.53 -12.97 -15.68
C GLU A 119 -23.11 -13.11 -14.27
N SER A 120 -23.05 -12.01 -13.53
CA SER A 120 -23.44 -11.89 -12.15
C SER A 120 -24.82 -11.27 -12.17
N TYR A 121 -25.68 -11.82 -11.32
CA TYR A 121 -27.04 -11.40 -11.03
C TYR A 121 -27.18 -9.92 -10.62
N ALA A 122 -26.10 -9.12 -10.64
CA ALA A 122 -26.04 -7.67 -10.48
C ALA A 122 -27.05 -6.90 -11.34
N TYR A 123 -27.39 -7.39 -12.53
CA TYR A 123 -28.40 -6.74 -13.38
C TYR A 123 -29.77 -6.61 -12.69
N PHE A 124 -30.13 -7.54 -11.79
CA PHE A 124 -31.38 -7.49 -11.03
C PHE A 124 -31.27 -6.78 -9.67
N ILE A 125 -30.06 -6.63 -9.12
CA ILE A 125 -29.81 -5.97 -7.82
C ILE A 125 -29.71 -4.43 -7.99
N SER A 126 -29.67 -3.93 -9.23
CA SER A 126 -29.81 -2.51 -9.56
C SER A 126 -31.25 -1.97 -9.45
N ALA A 127 -32.24 -2.83 -9.18
CA ALA A 127 -33.61 -2.41 -8.94
C ALA A 127 -33.72 -1.71 -7.58
N ASP A 128 -34.40 -0.56 -7.55
CA ASP A 128 -34.55 0.23 -6.34
C ASP A 128 -35.14 -0.60 -5.19
N PRO A 129 -34.59 -0.49 -3.96
CA PRO A 129 -35.14 -1.13 -2.77
C PRO A 129 -36.56 -0.62 -2.51
N ILE A 130 -37.34 -1.39 -1.76
CA ILE A 130 -38.74 -1.06 -1.41
C ILE A 130 -38.81 0.34 -0.80
N GLU A 131 -39.36 1.32 -1.52
CA GLU A 131 -39.72 2.61 -0.95
C GLU A 131 -40.92 2.45 0.00
N PRO A 132 -40.95 3.17 1.14
CA PRO A 132 -42.13 3.20 1.99
C PRO A 132 -43.26 3.93 1.27
N LEU A 133 -44.22 3.17 0.74
CA LEU A 133 -45.42 3.72 0.13
C LEU A 133 -46.40 4.25 1.21
N PRO A 134 -47.05 5.40 0.97
CA PRO A 134 -47.92 6.05 1.95
C PRO A 134 -49.18 5.23 2.25
N GLU A 135 -49.68 5.37 3.48
CA GLU A 135 -50.90 4.75 3.98
C GLU A 135 -52.10 5.09 3.08
N LYS A 136 -52.81 4.04 2.62
CA LYS A 136 -54.06 4.18 1.85
C LYS A 136 -55.08 4.97 2.68
N MET A 137 -55.43 6.17 2.21
CA MET A 137 -56.64 6.88 2.65
C MET A 137 -57.87 6.07 2.23
N ASN A 138 -58.69 5.72 3.24
CA ASN A 138 -60.00 5.10 3.07
C ASN A 138 -60.89 5.94 2.15
N GLN A 139 -61.17 5.43 0.95
CA GLN A 139 -62.31 5.87 0.15
C GLN A 139 -63.48 4.92 0.43
N LYS A 140 -64.55 5.48 1.00
CA LYS A 140 -65.84 4.80 1.17
C LYS A 140 -66.39 4.47 -0.22
N PRO A 141 -66.99 3.28 -0.43
CA PRO A 141 -67.78 3.04 -1.63
C PRO A 141 -69.08 3.85 -1.53
N ASP A 142 -69.34 4.69 -2.53
CA ASP A 142 -70.64 5.29 -2.75
C ASP A 142 -71.65 4.21 -3.15
N MET A 143 -72.70 4.09 -2.34
CA MET A 143 -73.92 3.39 -2.71
C MET A 143 -74.62 4.18 -3.83
N VAL A 144 -74.78 3.55 -4.99
CA VAL A 144 -75.82 3.95 -5.95
C VAL A 144 -76.86 2.83 -5.97
N VAL A 145 -78.02 3.13 -5.42
CA VAL A 145 -79.25 2.36 -5.60
C VAL A 145 -79.85 2.82 -6.92
N GLU A 146 -79.89 1.94 -7.92
CA GLU A 146 -80.79 2.09 -9.07
C GLU A 146 -81.91 1.04 -8.96
N ILE A 147 -83.11 1.55 -8.69
CA ILE A 147 -84.38 0.86 -8.87
C ILE A 147 -84.80 1.09 -10.31
N ILE A 148 -85.02 0.03 -11.09
CA ILE A 148 -85.96 0.04 -12.22
C ILE A 148 -86.77 -1.26 -12.19
N ASP A 149 -88.08 -1.09 -11.97
CA ASP A 149 -89.14 -2.09 -12.14
C ASP A 149 -89.31 -2.49 -13.61
N ASP A 150 -89.61 -3.77 -13.83
CA ASP A 150 -90.85 -4.30 -14.44
C ASP A 150 -90.56 -5.58 -15.23
N TYR A 151 -91.17 -6.69 -14.84
CA TYR A 151 -91.90 -7.60 -15.75
C TYR A 151 -92.75 -8.59 -14.92
N LYS A 152 -94.04 -8.60 -15.24
CA LYS A 152 -95.14 -9.32 -14.57
C LYS A 152 -95.02 -10.84 -14.70
N GLU A 153 -94.99 -11.54 -13.57
CA GLU A 153 -95.52 -12.92 -13.40
C GLU A 153 -96.16 -13.03 -12.01
N GLU A 154 -97.28 -13.76 -11.92
CA GLU A 154 -98.22 -13.78 -10.79
C GLU A 154 -97.55 -13.94 -9.41
N ASP A 155 -97.86 -12.98 -8.53
CA ASP A 155 -97.39 -12.93 -7.15
C ASP A 155 -98.00 -14.06 -6.30
N MET A 156 -97.13 -14.88 -5.72
CA MET A 156 -97.50 -15.89 -4.74
C MET A 156 -98.06 -15.24 -3.47
N THR A 157 -99.16 -15.77 -2.95
CA THR A 157 -99.78 -15.34 -1.68
C THR A 157 -98.96 -15.85 -0.47
N PRO A 158 -99.07 -15.22 0.73
CA PRO A 158 -98.33 -15.65 1.93
C PRO A 158 -98.56 -17.13 2.30
N GLU A 159 -99.78 -17.63 2.09
CA GLU A 159 -100.17 -19.02 2.37
C GLU A 159 -99.52 -20.01 1.38
N GLU A 160 -99.35 -19.62 0.12
CA GLU A 160 -98.67 -20.42 -0.90
C GLU A 160 -97.15 -20.47 -0.66
N ALA A 161 -96.55 -19.37 -0.16
CA ALA A 161 -95.14 -19.33 0.20
C ALA A 161 -94.83 -20.26 1.39
N VAL A 162 -95.72 -20.34 2.38
CA VAL A 162 -95.62 -21.29 3.51
C VAL A 162 -95.80 -22.74 3.02
N ARG A 163 -96.79 -23.02 2.17
CA ARG A 163 -96.97 -24.36 1.58
C ARG A 163 -95.77 -24.81 0.74
N LEU A 164 -95.19 -23.91 -0.04
CA LEU A 164 -94.00 -24.19 -0.84
C LEU A 164 -92.79 -24.50 0.07
N THR A 165 -92.67 -23.79 1.20
CA THR A 165 -91.65 -24.04 2.22
C THR A 165 -91.82 -25.43 2.85
N GLU A 166 -93.02 -25.82 3.26
CA GLU A 166 -93.31 -27.16 3.82
C GLU A 166 -93.01 -28.28 2.81
N LEU A 167 -93.35 -28.06 1.53
CA LEU A 167 -93.10 -29.01 0.45
C LEU A 167 -91.60 -29.19 0.20
N ILE A 168 -90.82 -28.12 0.33
CA ILE A 168 -89.36 -28.12 0.19
C ILE A 168 -88.68 -28.80 1.38
N LEU A 169 -89.15 -28.56 2.60
CA LEU A 169 -88.63 -29.21 3.80
C LEU A 169 -88.83 -30.74 3.74
N LYS A 170 -89.94 -31.20 3.15
CA LYS A 170 -90.25 -32.62 2.91
C LYS A 170 -89.57 -33.23 1.66
N SER A 171 -89.14 -32.41 0.70
CA SER A 171 -88.51 -32.88 -0.55
C SER A 171 -87.02 -33.23 -0.38
N ARG A 172 -86.56 -34.28 -1.09
CA ARG A 172 -85.16 -34.70 -1.14
C ARG A 172 -84.29 -33.85 -2.06
N GLN A 173 -84.84 -33.23 -3.12
CA GLN A 173 -84.09 -32.38 -4.06
C GLN A 173 -84.93 -31.15 -4.50
N PRO A 174 -84.69 -29.98 -3.91
CA PRO A 174 -85.31 -28.72 -4.33
C PRO A 174 -84.62 -28.11 -5.57
N THR A 175 -85.40 -27.57 -6.51
CA THR A 175 -84.90 -27.00 -7.77
C THR A 175 -84.49 -25.52 -7.63
N ALA A 176 -83.56 -25.04 -8.47
CA ALA A 176 -83.12 -23.64 -8.48
C ALA A 176 -84.28 -22.64 -8.68
N GLY A 177 -85.32 -23.03 -9.43
CA GLY A 177 -86.54 -22.25 -9.58
C GLY A 177 -87.36 -22.10 -8.29
N GLN A 178 -87.40 -23.14 -7.44
CA GLN A 178 -88.05 -23.08 -6.12
C GLN A 178 -87.31 -22.14 -5.17
N LEU A 179 -85.97 -22.15 -5.19
CA LEU A 179 -85.13 -21.23 -4.40
C LEU A 179 -85.35 -19.77 -4.80
N SER A 180 -85.39 -19.46 -6.11
CA SER A 180 -85.62 -18.10 -6.62
C SER A 180 -87.00 -17.56 -6.20
N ARG A 181 -88.04 -18.40 -6.33
CA ARG A 181 -89.40 -18.05 -5.88
C ARG A 181 -89.47 -17.82 -4.35
N LEU A 182 -88.80 -18.65 -3.55
CA LEU A 182 -88.77 -18.48 -2.09
C LEU A 182 -88.00 -17.22 -1.67
N LYS A 183 -86.84 -16.92 -2.30
CA LYS A 183 -86.09 -15.68 -2.04
C LYS A 183 -86.95 -14.44 -2.32
N LYS A 184 -87.64 -14.39 -3.47
CA LYS A 184 -88.57 -13.30 -3.82
C LYS A 184 -89.71 -13.16 -2.80
N ALA A 185 -90.36 -14.26 -2.44
CA ALA A 185 -91.44 -14.26 -1.45
C ALA A 185 -90.97 -13.79 -0.07
N TYR A 186 -89.80 -14.22 0.37
CA TYR A 186 -89.21 -13.78 1.63
C TYR A 186 -88.91 -12.27 1.64
N HIS A 187 -88.40 -11.71 0.54
CA HIS A 187 -88.16 -10.26 0.44
C HIS A 187 -89.46 -9.43 0.54
N LYS A 188 -90.60 -9.99 0.10
CA LYS A 188 -91.90 -9.30 0.09
C LYS A 188 -92.67 -9.42 1.40
N TYR A 189 -92.67 -10.60 2.02
CA TYR A 189 -93.51 -10.89 3.20
C TYR A 189 -92.74 -11.15 4.48
N GLY A 190 -91.47 -11.54 4.39
CA GLY A 190 -90.69 -12.03 5.53
C GLY A 190 -91.24 -13.34 6.13
N GLY A 191 -90.56 -13.90 7.13
CA GLY A 191 -91.05 -15.05 7.90
C GLY A 191 -89.97 -16.10 8.22
N GLN A 192 -90.02 -16.66 9.44
CA GLN A 192 -89.05 -17.67 9.91
C GLN A 192 -89.14 -18.97 9.10
N GLU A 193 -90.33 -19.40 8.72
CA GLU A 193 -90.55 -20.63 7.95
C GLU A 193 -89.89 -20.54 6.57
N MET A 194 -90.15 -19.46 5.82
CA MET A 194 -89.55 -19.24 4.50
C MET A 194 -88.02 -19.15 4.59
N LEU A 195 -87.47 -18.48 5.60
CA LEU A 195 -86.02 -18.43 5.83
C LEU A 195 -85.43 -19.81 6.12
N SER A 196 -86.15 -20.64 6.88
CA SER A 196 -85.79 -22.03 7.16
C SER A 196 -85.75 -22.88 5.89
N GLY A 197 -86.74 -22.70 5.00
CA GLY A 197 -86.75 -23.28 3.66
C GLY A 197 -85.53 -22.87 2.84
N ILE A 198 -85.22 -21.57 2.76
CA ILE A 198 -84.07 -21.05 1.99
C ILE A 198 -82.74 -21.64 2.51
N CYS A 199 -82.49 -21.57 3.81
CA CYS A 199 -81.25 -22.09 4.40
C CYS A 199 -81.11 -23.60 4.20
N SER A 200 -82.20 -24.36 4.37
CA SER A 200 -82.21 -25.81 4.17
C SER A 200 -81.90 -26.22 2.72
N ILE A 201 -82.39 -25.47 1.73
CA ILE A 201 -82.07 -25.69 0.31
C ILE A 201 -80.58 -25.45 0.06
N LEU A 202 -80.05 -24.32 0.55
CA LEU A 202 -78.65 -23.93 0.31
C LEU A 202 -77.67 -24.94 0.94
N ILE A 203 -77.98 -25.43 2.16
CA ILE A 203 -77.22 -26.48 2.86
C ILE A 203 -77.27 -27.80 2.09
N LYS A 204 -78.46 -28.25 1.65
CA LYS A 204 -78.62 -29.48 0.86
C LYS A 204 -77.84 -29.42 -0.46
N ASN A 205 -77.72 -28.22 -1.05
CA ASN A 205 -76.99 -27.99 -2.30
C ASN A 205 -75.50 -27.69 -2.09
N GLY A 206 -74.97 -27.76 -0.86
CA GLY A 206 -73.55 -27.57 -0.60
C GLY A 206 -73.05 -26.15 -0.88
N ARG A 207 -73.91 -25.13 -0.82
CA ARG A 207 -73.55 -23.75 -1.19
C ARG A 207 -72.82 -23.06 -0.04
N THR A 208 -71.63 -22.53 -0.34
CA THR A 208 -70.72 -21.86 0.61
C THR A 208 -70.22 -20.51 0.10
N ASP A 209 -70.91 -19.91 -0.86
CA ASP A 209 -70.59 -18.61 -1.44
C ASP A 209 -71.13 -17.43 -0.58
N GLU A 210 -70.65 -16.21 -0.84
CA GLU A 210 -71.03 -15.01 -0.08
C GLU A 210 -72.53 -14.68 -0.16
N GLU A 211 -73.21 -15.00 -1.27
CA GLU A 211 -74.67 -14.84 -1.37
C GLU A 211 -75.39 -15.80 -0.43
N SER A 212 -74.87 -17.01 -0.23
CA SER A 212 -75.42 -17.98 0.70
C SER A 212 -75.20 -17.57 2.17
N PHE A 213 -74.07 -16.91 2.47
CA PHE A 213 -73.78 -16.38 3.81
C PHE A 213 -74.84 -15.42 4.32
N PHE A 214 -75.34 -14.53 3.46
CA PHE A 214 -76.43 -13.61 3.80
C PHE A 214 -77.66 -14.30 4.40
N TRP A 215 -78.02 -15.48 3.85
CA TRP A 215 -79.15 -16.26 4.32
C TRP A 215 -78.83 -17.00 5.62
N TYR A 216 -77.67 -17.64 5.70
CA TYR A 216 -77.25 -18.34 6.92
C TYR A 216 -77.09 -17.40 8.10
N GLN A 217 -76.52 -16.20 7.91
CA GLN A 217 -76.38 -15.18 8.95
C GLN A 217 -77.75 -14.78 9.53
N ARG A 218 -78.75 -14.58 8.68
CA ARG A 218 -80.13 -14.31 9.12
C ARG A 218 -80.74 -15.51 9.83
N GLY A 219 -80.51 -16.72 9.33
CA GLY A 219 -81.00 -17.95 9.97
C GLY A 219 -80.43 -18.16 11.37
N VAL A 220 -79.13 -17.90 11.55
CA VAL A 220 -78.45 -17.95 12.85
C VAL A 220 -78.99 -16.87 13.79
N ARG A 221 -79.16 -15.62 13.32
CA ARG A 221 -79.73 -14.52 14.12
C ARG A 221 -81.17 -14.78 14.58
N MET A 222 -81.95 -15.53 13.80
CA MET A 222 -83.31 -15.95 14.15
C MET A 222 -83.37 -17.27 14.94
N GLU A 223 -82.22 -17.83 15.34
CA GLU A 223 -82.12 -19.09 16.11
C GLU A 223 -82.86 -20.27 15.47
N LEU A 224 -82.82 -20.36 14.13
CA LEU A 224 -83.50 -21.45 13.40
C LEU A 224 -82.85 -22.81 13.71
N LYS A 225 -83.69 -23.81 14.01
CA LYS A 225 -83.26 -25.18 14.32
C LYS A 225 -83.08 -26.02 13.05
N ILE A 226 -82.04 -25.70 12.27
CA ILE A 226 -81.70 -26.39 11.01
C ILE A 226 -80.39 -27.15 11.18
N THR A 227 -80.35 -28.41 10.76
CA THR A 227 -79.13 -29.24 10.80
C THR A 227 -78.02 -28.63 9.95
N ASN A 228 -76.80 -28.61 10.49
CA ASN A 228 -75.57 -28.06 9.87
C ASN A 228 -75.57 -26.55 9.57
N LEU A 229 -76.52 -25.78 10.15
CA LEU A 229 -76.60 -24.35 9.89
C LEU A 229 -75.34 -23.60 10.33
N PHE A 230 -74.78 -23.94 11.49
CA PHE A 230 -73.58 -23.29 12.01
C PHE A 230 -72.32 -23.64 11.19
N GLU A 231 -72.19 -24.87 10.71
CA GLU A 231 -71.09 -25.30 9.84
C GLU A 231 -71.12 -24.55 8.51
N TYR A 232 -72.27 -24.51 7.84
CA TYR A 232 -72.41 -23.79 6.57
C TYR A 232 -72.27 -22.28 6.73
N PHE A 233 -72.71 -21.73 7.86
CA PHE A 233 -72.37 -20.36 8.24
C PHE A 233 -70.84 -20.17 8.26
N MET A 234 -70.11 -21.01 9.00
CA MET A 234 -68.64 -20.92 9.12
C MET A 234 -67.90 -21.20 7.80
N MET A 235 -68.46 -22.02 6.91
CA MET A 235 -67.89 -22.30 5.57
C MET A 235 -68.09 -21.17 4.57
N SER A 236 -69.09 -20.31 4.78
CA SER A 236 -69.46 -19.24 3.83
C SER A 236 -69.08 -17.84 4.29
N VAL A 237 -68.49 -17.70 5.48
CA VAL A 237 -68.07 -16.39 6.01
C VAL A 237 -67.17 -15.66 5.00
N PRO A 238 -67.50 -14.41 4.62
CA PRO A 238 -66.65 -13.62 3.74
C PRO A 238 -65.39 -13.14 4.49
N GLU A 239 -64.27 -12.97 3.77
CA GLU A 239 -62.97 -12.64 4.38
C GLU A 239 -62.97 -11.32 5.16
N ASN A 240 -63.88 -10.40 4.82
CA ASN A 240 -64.01 -9.08 5.45
C ASN A 240 -65.01 -9.04 6.62
N TYR A 241 -65.49 -10.18 7.10
CA TYR A 241 -66.48 -10.23 8.18
C TYR A 241 -65.89 -9.76 9.51
N GLN A 242 -66.45 -8.67 10.07
CA GLN A 242 -65.98 -8.01 11.30
C GLN A 242 -67.10 -7.81 12.33
N GLU A 243 -68.03 -8.75 12.44
CA GLU A 243 -69.04 -8.72 13.52
C GLU A 243 -68.77 -9.81 14.57
N GLN A 244 -69.29 -9.61 15.77
CA GLN A 244 -69.26 -10.61 16.85
C GLN A 244 -70.12 -11.82 16.49
N LEU A 245 -69.54 -13.03 16.65
CA LEU A 245 -70.28 -14.26 16.43
C LEU A 245 -71.37 -14.48 17.50
N PRO A 246 -72.57 -14.96 17.12
CA PRO A 246 -73.66 -15.21 18.05
C PRO A 246 -73.31 -16.22 19.16
N ARG A 247 -73.77 -15.96 20.40
CA ARG A 247 -73.43 -16.76 21.59
C ARG A 247 -73.79 -18.24 21.45
N ASN A 248 -74.93 -18.53 20.83
CA ASN A 248 -75.41 -19.90 20.57
C ASN A 248 -74.49 -20.67 19.61
N LEU A 249 -73.92 -19.99 18.61
CA LEU A 249 -72.92 -20.57 17.70
C LEU A 249 -71.61 -20.86 18.44
N LEU A 250 -71.16 -19.96 19.32
CA LEU A 250 -69.97 -20.19 20.15
C LEU A 250 -70.18 -21.41 21.07
N LEU A 251 -71.31 -21.50 21.77
CA LEU A 251 -71.58 -22.65 22.64
C LEU A 251 -71.66 -23.97 21.87
N TYR A 252 -72.19 -23.95 20.64
CA TYR A 252 -72.26 -25.13 19.78
C TYR A 252 -70.88 -25.72 19.48
N PHE A 253 -69.95 -24.91 18.98
CA PHE A 253 -68.61 -25.36 18.63
C PHE A 253 -67.71 -25.65 19.84
N HIS A 254 -68.14 -25.31 21.06
CA HIS A 254 -67.43 -25.71 22.28
C HIS A 254 -67.73 -27.17 22.63
N MET A 255 -68.96 -27.64 22.37
CA MET A 255 -69.38 -29.02 22.64
C MET A 255 -68.78 -30.01 21.64
N GLU A 256 -68.83 -29.68 20.34
CA GLU A 256 -68.27 -30.52 19.29
C GLU A 256 -67.67 -29.63 18.19
N ASN A 257 -66.33 -29.61 18.10
CA ASN A 257 -65.62 -28.74 17.16
C ASN A 257 -65.21 -29.51 15.89
N THR A 258 -66.07 -29.46 14.88
CA THR A 258 -65.88 -30.09 13.56
C THR A 258 -65.14 -29.20 12.54
N LEU A 259 -64.69 -28.01 12.96
CA LEU A 259 -64.11 -26.99 12.07
C LEU A 259 -62.68 -27.33 11.63
N ASN A 260 -62.32 -26.92 10.40
CA ASN A 260 -60.95 -27.00 9.91
C ASN A 260 -60.06 -25.88 10.50
N SER A 261 -58.75 -25.94 10.27
CA SER A 261 -57.80 -24.97 10.85
C SER A 261 -58.10 -23.51 10.48
N LYS A 262 -58.52 -23.21 9.24
CA LYS A 262 -58.85 -21.84 8.80
C LYS A 262 -60.07 -21.31 9.58
N GLN A 263 -61.10 -22.14 9.70
CA GLN A 263 -62.32 -21.80 10.43
C GLN A 263 -62.11 -21.68 11.93
N LYS A 264 -61.28 -22.55 12.53
CA LYS A 264 -60.87 -22.45 13.94
C LYS A 264 -60.12 -21.15 14.21
N ALA A 265 -59.18 -20.77 13.33
CA ALA A 265 -58.46 -19.51 13.46
C ALA A 265 -59.42 -18.32 13.47
N PHE A 266 -60.37 -18.27 12.52
CA PHE A 266 -61.40 -17.22 12.48
C PHE A 266 -62.30 -17.21 13.73
N LEU A 267 -62.80 -18.38 14.17
CA LEU A 267 -63.62 -18.51 15.39
C LEU A 267 -62.87 -17.95 16.61
N TYR A 268 -61.63 -18.38 16.81
CA TYR A 268 -60.83 -18.00 17.96
C TYR A 268 -60.41 -16.53 17.90
N ALA A 269 -60.02 -16.01 16.74
CA ALA A 269 -59.74 -14.59 16.55
C ALA A 269 -60.96 -13.72 16.84
N ASN A 270 -62.17 -14.17 16.44
CA ASN A 270 -63.42 -13.48 16.74
C ASN A 270 -63.72 -13.44 18.25
N ILE A 271 -63.55 -14.57 18.95
CA ILE A 271 -63.70 -14.64 20.42
C ILE A 271 -62.75 -13.64 21.08
N ILE A 272 -61.47 -13.63 20.69
CA ILE A 272 -60.47 -12.71 21.26
C ILE A 272 -60.82 -11.24 20.99
N ARG A 273 -61.41 -10.94 19.81
CA ARG A 273 -61.71 -9.56 19.38
C ARG A 273 -62.93 -8.97 20.07
N TYR A 274 -63.98 -9.78 20.32
CA TYR A 274 -65.28 -9.27 20.76
C TYR A 274 -65.75 -9.77 22.14
N GLN A 275 -65.19 -10.85 22.69
CA GLN A 275 -65.56 -11.32 24.03
C GLN A 275 -64.69 -10.68 25.11
N GLU A 276 -65.31 -10.27 26.22
CA GLU A 276 -64.57 -9.82 27.39
C GLU A 276 -63.80 -10.98 28.04
N ARG A 277 -62.61 -10.71 28.56
CA ARG A 277 -61.73 -11.71 29.19
C ARG A 277 -62.38 -12.43 30.37
N ASP A 278 -63.22 -11.72 31.12
CA ASP A 278 -63.90 -12.29 32.28
C ASP A 278 -65.19 -13.04 31.93
N SER A 279 -65.57 -13.07 30.65
CA SER A 279 -66.74 -13.83 30.20
C SER A 279 -66.52 -15.34 30.33
N ASP A 280 -67.58 -16.05 30.71
CA ASP A 280 -67.54 -17.51 30.84
C ASP A 280 -67.13 -18.20 29.53
N ILE A 281 -67.56 -17.65 28.38
CA ILE A 281 -67.23 -18.18 27.05
C ILE A 281 -65.73 -18.06 26.78
N TYR A 282 -65.12 -16.91 27.08
CA TYR A 282 -63.69 -16.72 26.86
C TYR A 282 -62.87 -17.72 27.67
N ARG A 283 -63.20 -17.89 28.97
CA ARG A 283 -62.51 -18.83 29.86
C ARG A 283 -62.68 -20.29 29.43
N GLN A 284 -63.84 -20.64 28.89
CA GLN A 284 -64.10 -21.97 28.36
C GLN A 284 -63.24 -22.32 27.15
N TYR A 285 -62.90 -21.34 26.30
CA TYR A 285 -62.10 -21.55 25.10
C TYR A 285 -60.60 -21.31 25.29
N GLU A 286 -60.18 -20.77 26.43
CA GLU A 286 -58.83 -20.26 26.61
C GLU A 286 -57.76 -21.34 26.42
N ARG A 287 -57.99 -22.55 26.96
CA ARG A 287 -57.04 -23.67 26.84
C ARG A 287 -56.99 -24.21 25.42
N GLU A 288 -58.13 -24.33 24.76
CA GLU A 288 -58.27 -24.80 23.39
C GLU A 288 -57.59 -23.84 22.41
N ILE A 289 -57.72 -22.53 22.64
CA ILE A 289 -57.03 -21.50 21.84
C ILE A 289 -55.52 -21.61 22.04
N GLN A 290 -55.04 -21.78 23.27
CA GLN A 290 -53.60 -21.93 23.56
C GLN A 290 -53.01 -23.19 22.90
N SER A 291 -53.67 -24.34 23.03
CA SER A 291 -53.21 -25.58 22.39
C SER A 291 -53.22 -25.46 20.86
N PHE A 292 -54.29 -24.92 20.28
CA PHE A 292 -54.38 -24.68 18.84
C PHE A 292 -53.30 -23.72 18.35
N MET A 293 -53.03 -22.64 19.08
CA MET A 293 -51.97 -21.70 18.75
C MET A 293 -50.62 -22.40 18.66
N LEU A 294 -50.25 -23.21 19.67
CA LEU A 294 -48.97 -23.92 19.68
C LEU A 294 -48.85 -24.95 18.55
N GLU A 295 -49.94 -25.68 18.26
CA GLU A 295 -49.99 -26.60 17.13
C GLU A 295 -49.79 -25.87 15.79
N GLN A 296 -50.52 -24.77 15.55
CA GLN A 296 -50.39 -24.00 14.31
C GLN A 296 -49.01 -23.31 14.18
N LEU A 297 -48.41 -22.92 15.30
CA LEU A 297 -47.05 -22.37 15.33
C LEU A 297 -46.03 -23.42 14.88
N LEU A 298 -46.07 -24.63 15.43
CA LEU A 298 -45.17 -25.73 15.02
C LEU A 298 -45.33 -26.09 13.53
N GLU A 299 -46.57 -26.03 13.03
CA GLU A 299 -46.88 -26.21 11.60
C GLU A 299 -46.45 -25.03 10.71
N ARG A 300 -45.86 -23.96 11.29
CA ARG A 300 -45.40 -22.73 10.59
C ARG A 300 -46.51 -22.04 9.81
N LYS A 301 -47.74 -22.10 10.34
CA LYS A 301 -48.90 -21.46 9.72
C LYS A 301 -49.05 -20.03 10.20
N LEU A 302 -49.34 -19.15 9.24
CA LEU A 302 -49.58 -17.74 9.49
C LEU A 302 -50.77 -17.25 8.63
N SER A 303 -51.64 -16.46 9.24
CA SER A 303 -52.75 -15.75 8.62
C SER A 303 -53.05 -14.52 9.47
N GLU A 304 -53.90 -13.60 9.00
CA GLU A 304 -54.32 -12.43 9.79
C GLU A 304 -54.99 -12.85 11.12
N ASP A 305 -55.84 -13.88 11.09
CA ASP A 305 -56.48 -14.42 12.29
C ASP A 305 -55.47 -15.08 13.25
N LEU A 306 -54.54 -15.89 12.71
CA LEU A 306 -53.49 -16.51 13.53
C LEU A 306 -52.54 -15.48 14.14
N ALA A 307 -52.20 -14.43 13.40
CA ALA A 307 -51.36 -13.35 13.90
C ALA A 307 -52.00 -12.67 15.12
N PHE A 308 -53.31 -12.46 15.09
CA PHE A 308 -54.06 -11.92 16.22
C PHE A 308 -54.06 -12.86 17.43
N ILE A 309 -54.17 -14.17 17.21
CA ILE A 309 -54.08 -15.18 18.27
C ILE A 309 -52.67 -15.20 18.88
N TYR A 310 -51.62 -15.22 18.03
CA TYR A 310 -50.22 -15.18 18.47
C TYR A 310 -49.93 -13.92 19.29
N GLU A 311 -50.34 -12.74 18.83
CA GLU A 311 -50.12 -11.48 19.56
C GLU A 311 -50.72 -11.51 20.97
N ARG A 312 -51.86 -12.20 21.12
CA ARG A 312 -52.58 -12.31 22.39
C ARG A 312 -52.01 -13.33 23.37
N PHE A 313 -51.70 -14.53 22.89
CA PHE A 313 -51.42 -15.69 23.74
C PHE A 313 -49.94 -16.11 23.75
N LEU A 314 -49.16 -15.74 22.73
CA LEU A 314 -47.75 -16.07 22.67
C LEU A 314 -46.95 -15.10 23.55
N VAL A 315 -46.64 -15.57 24.76
CA VAL A 315 -45.75 -14.91 25.73
C VAL A 315 -44.35 -15.55 25.71
N GLU A 316 -43.35 -14.81 26.16
CA GLU A 316 -41.94 -15.22 26.05
C GLU A 316 -41.62 -16.50 26.84
N GLU A 317 -42.35 -16.75 27.93
CA GLU A 317 -42.17 -17.92 28.80
C GLU A 317 -42.61 -19.23 28.14
N LEU A 318 -43.46 -19.17 27.10
CA LEU A 318 -43.88 -20.35 26.34
C LEU A 318 -42.88 -20.75 25.26
N LEU A 319 -41.87 -19.91 24.98
CA LEU A 319 -40.89 -20.17 23.93
C LEU A 319 -39.84 -21.19 24.40
N THR A 320 -40.07 -22.45 24.04
CA THR A 320 -39.03 -23.49 23.99
C THR A 320 -38.19 -23.33 22.71
N ILE A 321 -37.13 -24.13 22.56
CA ILE A 321 -36.27 -24.09 21.36
C ILE A 321 -37.11 -24.38 20.10
N ASP A 322 -37.95 -25.41 20.11
CA ASP A 322 -38.77 -25.82 18.96
C ASP A 322 -39.80 -24.73 18.58
N PHE A 323 -40.47 -24.14 19.58
CA PHE A 323 -41.41 -23.05 19.32
C PHE A 323 -40.72 -21.77 18.85
N ALA A 324 -39.54 -21.47 19.38
CA ALA A 324 -38.75 -20.32 18.94
C ALA A 324 -38.28 -20.49 17.50
N GLU A 325 -37.85 -21.69 17.09
CA GLU A 325 -37.47 -22.00 15.70
C GLU A 325 -38.67 -21.82 14.76
N ALA A 326 -39.81 -22.42 15.09
CA ALA A 326 -41.01 -22.28 14.28
C ALA A 326 -41.51 -20.82 14.21
N LEU A 327 -41.38 -20.06 15.30
CA LEU A 327 -41.67 -18.62 15.31
C LEU A 327 -40.69 -17.83 14.44
N ALA A 328 -39.39 -18.14 14.49
CA ALA A 328 -38.36 -17.47 13.70
C ALA A 328 -38.54 -17.68 12.18
N ASP A 329 -39.10 -18.82 11.78
CA ASP A 329 -39.47 -19.09 10.39
C ASP A 329 -40.62 -18.20 9.89
N ILE A 330 -41.57 -17.86 10.76
CA ILE A 330 -42.78 -17.11 10.37
C ILE A 330 -42.80 -15.63 10.76
N MET A 331 -42.00 -15.21 11.75
CA MET A 331 -42.08 -13.84 12.31
C MET A 331 -41.73 -12.74 11.30
N PHE A 332 -40.89 -13.07 10.32
CA PHE A 332 -40.46 -12.14 9.27
C PHE A 332 -41.29 -12.26 7.98
N LEU A 333 -42.32 -13.12 7.97
CA LEU A 333 -43.21 -13.24 6.82
C LEU A 333 -44.09 -11.99 6.71
N ARG A 334 -44.14 -11.45 5.49
CA ARG A 334 -45.03 -10.36 5.11
C ARG A 334 -46.09 -10.88 4.16
N GLN A 335 -47.31 -10.40 4.31
CA GLN A 335 -48.37 -10.66 3.35
C GLN A 335 -48.19 -9.74 2.16
N LEU A 336 -47.79 -10.29 1.02
CA LEU A 336 -47.81 -9.61 -0.26
C LEU A 336 -49.16 -9.82 -0.92
N THR A 337 -49.75 -8.75 -1.44
CA THR A 337 -50.98 -8.80 -2.24
C THR A 337 -50.73 -8.17 -3.61
N CYS A 338 -51.05 -8.92 -4.66
CA CYS A 338 -50.94 -8.52 -6.05
C CYS A 338 -52.26 -8.83 -6.76
N GLU A 339 -52.83 -7.83 -7.41
CA GLU A 339 -54.11 -7.93 -8.13
C GLU A 339 -53.92 -8.33 -9.61
N ASP A 340 -52.68 -8.33 -10.12
CA ASP A 340 -52.41 -8.72 -11.51
C ASP A 340 -52.58 -10.24 -11.68
N PRO A 341 -53.55 -10.69 -12.50
CA PRO A 341 -53.89 -12.12 -12.63
C PRO A 341 -52.81 -12.94 -13.34
N ARG A 342 -51.83 -12.30 -13.99
CA ARG A 342 -50.76 -12.99 -14.72
C ARG A 342 -49.68 -13.53 -13.78
N ILE A 343 -49.53 -12.94 -12.61
CA ILE A 343 -48.49 -13.30 -11.65
C ILE A 343 -48.86 -14.61 -10.96
N ARG A 344 -47.92 -15.55 -10.92
CA ARG A 344 -48.10 -16.88 -10.32
C ARG A 344 -47.20 -17.12 -9.11
N GLN A 345 -46.06 -16.43 -9.05
CA GLN A 345 -45.06 -16.64 -8.00
C GLN A 345 -44.39 -15.32 -7.62
N VAL A 346 -43.83 -15.29 -6.41
CA VAL A 346 -42.98 -14.21 -5.92
C VAL A 346 -41.62 -14.81 -5.59
N GLN A 347 -40.54 -14.17 -6.06
CA GLN A 347 -39.18 -14.50 -5.69
C GLN A 347 -38.60 -13.41 -4.79
N VAL A 348 -37.95 -13.83 -3.70
CA VAL A 348 -37.20 -12.95 -2.80
C VAL A 348 -35.72 -13.23 -2.96
N LEU A 349 -34.97 -12.18 -3.25
CA LEU A 349 -33.53 -12.22 -3.43
C LEU A 349 -32.83 -11.47 -2.30
N TYR A 350 -31.74 -12.06 -1.83
CA TYR A 350 -30.81 -11.46 -0.88
C TYR A 350 -29.42 -11.65 -1.45
N GLU A 351 -28.63 -10.57 -1.53
CA GLU A 351 -27.21 -10.66 -1.86
C GLU A 351 -26.43 -11.64 -0.94
N PRO A 352 -26.72 -11.69 0.38
CA PRO A 352 -26.12 -12.70 1.28
C PRO A 352 -26.46 -14.16 0.99
N LEU A 353 -27.58 -14.49 0.31
CA LEU A 353 -28.07 -15.87 0.16
C LEU A 353 -27.62 -16.52 -1.14
N GLN A 354 -27.26 -17.81 -1.09
CA GLN A 354 -26.89 -18.58 -2.29
C GLN A 354 -28.09 -18.92 -3.18
N ARG A 355 -29.30 -18.97 -2.62
CA ARG A 355 -30.51 -19.38 -3.30
C ARG A 355 -31.59 -18.31 -3.16
N ARG A 356 -32.31 -18.07 -4.25
CA ARG A 356 -33.56 -17.31 -4.24
C ARG A 356 -34.66 -18.09 -3.53
N ILE A 357 -35.51 -17.37 -2.81
CA ILE A 357 -36.68 -17.94 -2.14
C ILE A 357 -37.88 -17.74 -3.06
N THR A 358 -38.53 -18.83 -3.48
CA THR A 358 -39.70 -18.76 -4.36
C THR A 358 -40.96 -19.17 -3.61
N VAL A 359 -41.99 -18.33 -3.66
CA VAL A 359 -43.27 -18.53 -2.99
C VAL A 359 -44.41 -18.44 -4.02
N PRO A 360 -45.37 -19.39 -4.05
CA PRO A 360 -46.51 -19.31 -4.95
C PRO A 360 -47.49 -18.20 -4.54
N LEU A 361 -48.06 -17.49 -5.52
CA LEU A 361 -49.14 -16.53 -5.32
C LEU A 361 -50.49 -17.26 -5.44
N SER A 362 -51.26 -17.31 -4.36
CA SER A 362 -52.55 -18.01 -4.30
C SER A 362 -53.65 -17.01 -3.93
N GLY A 363 -54.68 -16.88 -4.79
CA GLY A 363 -55.75 -15.91 -4.57
C GLY A 363 -55.26 -14.45 -4.49
N GLY A 364 -54.21 -14.11 -5.24
CA GLY A 364 -53.58 -12.79 -5.21
C GLY A 364 -52.74 -12.50 -3.96
N LYS A 365 -52.58 -13.45 -3.03
CA LYS A 365 -51.83 -13.29 -1.78
C LYS A 365 -50.67 -14.29 -1.67
N ALA A 366 -49.57 -13.88 -1.06
CA ALA A 366 -48.43 -14.73 -0.72
C ALA A 366 -47.78 -14.30 0.60
N LEU A 367 -47.21 -15.24 1.35
CA LEU A 367 -46.42 -14.96 2.55
C LEU A 367 -44.93 -15.01 2.18
N VAL A 368 -44.29 -13.85 2.15
CA VAL A 368 -42.90 -13.71 1.67
C VAL A 368 -41.96 -13.36 2.84
N PRO A 369 -40.83 -14.06 3.00
CA PRO A 369 -39.88 -13.76 4.08
C PRO A 369 -39.07 -12.50 3.77
N VAL A 370 -39.24 -11.47 4.60
CA VAL A 370 -38.51 -10.21 4.51
C VAL A 370 -37.73 -9.97 5.80
N TYR A 371 -36.46 -10.43 5.82
CA TYR A 371 -35.55 -10.37 6.95
C TYR A 371 -34.89 -9.00 7.09
N THR A 372 -34.54 -8.37 5.97
CA THR A 372 -33.75 -7.13 5.93
C THR A 372 -34.35 -6.15 4.91
N PRO A 373 -34.13 -4.82 5.06
CA PRO A 373 -34.59 -3.82 4.08
C PRO A 373 -33.97 -3.99 2.68
N GLY A 374 -32.84 -4.71 2.57
CA GLY A 374 -32.16 -4.99 1.31
C GLY A 374 -32.77 -6.12 0.48
N ALA A 375 -33.89 -6.70 0.91
CA ALA A 375 -34.58 -7.74 0.15
C ALA A 375 -35.13 -7.20 -1.17
N VAL A 376 -34.80 -7.86 -2.29
CA VAL A 376 -35.35 -7.54 -3.61
C VAL A 376 -36.50 -8.49 -3.91
N ILE A 377 -37.66 -7.92 -4.27
CA ILE A 377 -38.88 -8.67 -4.58
C ILE A 377 -39.07 -8.70 -6.10
N LEU A 378 -39.19 -9.90 -6.65
CA LEU A 378 -39.51 -10.14 -8.06
C LEU A 378 -40.86 -10.84 -8.16
N LEU A 379 -41.78 -10.28 -8.93
CA LEU A 379 -43.04 -10.92 -9.30
C LEU A 379 -42.82 -11.72 -10.58
N VAL A 380 -43.28 -12.97 -10.63
CA VAL A 380 -43.03 -13.88 -11.75
C VAL A 380 -44.33 -14.41 -12.32
N ASP A 381 -44.48 -14.28 -13.65
CA ASP A 381 -45.63 -14.81 -14.37
C ASP A 381 -45.50 -16.30 -14.73
N GLU A 382 -46.53 -16.84 -15.38
CA GLU A 382 -46.58 -18.26 -15.81
C GLU A 382 -45.50 -18.64 -16.83
N GLN A 383 -44.97 -17.67 -17.58
CA GLN A 383 -43.92 -17.88 -18.59
C GLN A 383 -42.51 -17.69 -18.01
N GLY A 384 -42.39 -17.29 -16.74
CA GLY A 384 -41.13 -17.05 -16.06
C GLY A 384 -40.58 -15.64 -16.24
N ASN A 385 -41.36 -14.69 -16.78
CA ASN A 385 -40.91 -13.30 -16.86
C ASN A 385 -40.94 -12.66 -15.47
N CYS A 386 -39.89 -11.90 -15.14
CA CYS A 386 -39.76 -11.22 -13.86
C CYS A 386 -40.14 -9.74 -13.98
N TYR A 387 -40.92 -9.25 -13.02
CA TYR A 387 -41.38 -7.87 -12.90
C TYR A 387 -40.95 -7.31 -11.54
N THR A 388 -40.41 -6.09 -11.55
CA THR A 388 -40.09 -5.30 -10.34
C THR A 388 -41.14 -4.19 -10.21
N SER A 389 -40.77 -2.94 -10.49
CA SER A 389 -41.60 -1.75 -10.33
C SER A 389 -42.77 -1.65 -11.33
N SER A 390 -42.78 -2.49 -12.36
CA SER A 390 -43.78 -2.47 -13.45
C SER A 390 -45.14 -3.07 -13.06
N VAL A 391 -45.20 -3.83 -11.95
CA VAL A 391 -46.44 -4.43 -11.44
C VAL A 391 -46.60 -3.99 -9.98
N PRO A 392 -47.67 -3.26 -9.62
CA PRO A 392 -47.88 -2.79 -8.26
C PRO A 392 -48.28 -3.97 -7.35
N TYR A 393 -47.75 -3.96 -6.13
CA TYR A 393 -48.15 -4.85 -5.05
C TYR A 393 -48.20 -4.08 -3.73
N SER A 394 -48.93 -4.60 -2.76
CA SER A 394 -48.89 -4.11 -1.37
C SER A 394 -48.27 -5.15 -0.46
N MET A 395 -47.56 -4.70 0.58
CA MET A 395 -46.92 -5.58 1.56
C MET A 395 -47.33 -5.19 2.98
N GLN A 396 -47.84 -6.15 3.74
CA GLN A 396 -48.32 -5.94 5.11
C GLN A 396 -47.55 -6.81 6.11
N ARG A 397 -47.22 -6.21 7.25
CA ARG A 397 -46.68 -6.90 8.43
C ARG A 397 -47.81 -7.57 9.20
N LEU A 398 -47.68 -8.87 9.49
CA LEU A 398 -48.67 -9.61 10.27
C LEU A 398 -48.31 -9.70 11.76
N LEU A 399 -47.03 -9.89 12.09
CA LEU A 399 -46.55 -10.03 13.47
C LEU A 399 -45.69 -8.84 13.90
N LYS A 400 -45.69 -8.54 15.21
CA LYS A 400 -44.79 -7.56 15.81
C LYS A 400 -43.49 -8.25 16.26
N GLU A 401 -42.60 -8.58 15.32
CA GLU A 401 -41.35 -9.32 15.59
C GLU A 401 -40.49 -8.73 16.72
N GLN A 402 -40.49 -7.40 16.94
CA GLN A 402 -39.69 -6.74 18.00
C GLN A 402 -39.89 -7.34 19.40
N LYS A 403 -41.09 -7.87 19.67
CA LYS A 403 -41.41 -8.51 20.96
C LYS A 403 -40.66 -9.84 21.17
N TYR A 404 -40.28 -10.53 20.09
CA TYR A 404 -39.80 -11.91 20.15
C TYR A 404 -38.33 -12.06 19.74
N VAL A 405 -37.77 -11.09 19.01
CA VAL A 405 -36.41 -11.16 18.44
C VAL A 405 -35.35 -11.46 19.51
N GLU A 406 -35.35 -10.76 20.65
CA GLU A 406 -34.35 -10.97 21.70
C GLU A 406 -34.46 -12.36 22.33
N ARG A 407 -35.68 -12.80 22.65
CA ARG A 407 -35.89 -14.14 23.23
C ARG A 407 -35.50 -15.25 22.25
N CYS A 408 -35.80 -15.08 20.95
CA CYS A 408 -35.34 -15.99 19.92
C CYS A 408 -33.82 -15.97 19.74
N ARG A 409 -33.14 -14.82 19.90
CA ARG A 409 -31.68 -14.70 19.85
C ARG A 409 -30.99 -15.47 20.98
N GLU A 410 -31.59 -15.50 22.17
CA GLU A 410 -31.09 -16.27 23.32
C GLU A 410 -31.18 -17.78 23.09
N LEU A 411 -32.28 -18.24 22.49
CA LEU A 411 -32.58 -19.66 22.29
C LEU A 411 -31.94 -20.24 21.02
N LEU A 412 -31.88 -19.46 19.95
CA LEU A 412 -31.45 -19.91 18.62
C LEU A 412 -30.06 -19.38 18.27
N ARG A 413 -29.10 -20.29 18.08
CA ARG A 413 -27.69 -19.92 17.82
C ARG A 413 -27.35 -19.70 16.34
N TYR A 414 -28.04 -20.36 15.41
CA TYR A 414 -27.64 -20.41 14.00
C TYR A 414 -28.82 -20.33 13.01
N HIS A 415 -29.93 -19.74 13.42
CA HIS A 415 -31.11 -19.64 12.55
C HIS A 415 -30.90 -18.56 11.46
N GLN A 416 -30.91 -18.96 10.19
CA GLN A 416 -30.53 -18.12 9.05
C GLN A 416 -31.29 -16.78 8.98
N GLY A 417 -32.63 -16.81 8.98
CA GLY A 417 -33.45 -15.59 8.85
C GLY A 417 -33.28 -14.60 10.01
N LEU A 418 -33.28 -15.10 11.24
CA LEU A 418 -33.06 -14.32 12.46
C LEU A 418 -31.70 -13.59 12.45
N TYR A 419 -30.60 -14.27 12.12
CA TYR A 419 -29.28 -13.62 12.13
C TYR A 419 -29.07 -12.65 10.97
N LEU A 420 -29.71 -12.87 9.82
CA LEU A 420 -29.78 -11.85 8.77
C LEU A 420 -30.48 -10.59 9.28
N HIS A 421 -31.61 -10.74 9.97
CA HIS A 421 -32.31 -9.60 10.58
C HIS A 421 -31.50 -8.90 11.68
N LEU A 422 -30.88 -9.64 12.58
CA LEU A 422 -30.10 -9.08 13.69
C LEU A 422 -28.85 -8.31 13.24
N CYS A 423 -28.30 -8.64 12.08
CA CYS A 423 -27.09 -8.00 11.55
C CYS A 423 -27.41 -6.85 10.60
N ASP A 424 -28.39 -6.99 9.71
CA ASP A 424 -28.67 -6.00 8.65
C ASP A 424 -29.97 -5.20 8.88
N GLY A 425 -30.68 -5.44 9.99
CA GLY A 425 -32.04 -4.94 10.22
C GLY A 425 -32.18 -3.42 10.39
N ALA A 426 -31.09 -2.66 10.58
CA ALA A 426 -31.13 -1.23 10.89
C ALA A 426 -30.47 -0.31 9.84
N SER A 427 -29.61 -0.84 8.96
CA SER A 427 -28.85 -0.06 7.98
C SER A 427 -28.44 -0.92 6.80
N ARG A 428 -28.26 -0.29 5.63
CA ARG A 428 -27.64 -0.91 4.44
C ARG A 428 -26.15 -1.23 4.63
N TYR A 429 -25.53 -0.66 5.66
CA TYR A 429 -24.11 -0.82 5.97
C TYR A 429 -23.93 -1.62 7.26
N HIS A 430 -23.06 -2.63 7.22
CA HIS A 430 -22.65 -3.42 8.38
C HIS A 430 -21.92 -2.54 9.39
N VAL A 431 -22.59 -2.13 10.47
CA VAL A 431 -21.92 -1.43 11.56
C VAL A 431 -21.76 -2.39 12.72
N ILE A 432 -20.56 -2.94 12.86
CA ILE A 432 -20.22 -3.83 13.97
C ILE A 432 -19.98 -3.01 15.23
N THR A 433 -20.66 -3.39 16.30
CA THR A 433 -20.60 -2.82 17.64
C THR A 433 -20.30 -3.93 18.65
N ARG A 434 -19.92 -3.53 19.87
CA ARG A 434 -19.68 -4.48 20.96
C ARG A 434 -20.88 -5.37 21.26
N GLU A 435 -22.09 -4.86 21.03
CA GLU A 435 -23.35 -5.57 21.30
C GLU A 435 -23.71 -6.59 20.21
N ASN A 436 -23.32 -6.35 18.95
CA ASN A 436 -23.71 -7.20 17.81
C ASN A 436 -22.57 -8.06 17.23
N VAL A 437 -21.31 -7.83 17.61
CA VAL A 437 -20.16 -8.56 17.05
C VAL A 437 -20.30 -10.08 17.16
N GLU A 438 -20.87 -10.57 18.26
CA GLU A 438 -21.13 -12.00 18.47
C GLU A 438 -22.19 -12.55 17.49
N ASN A 439 -23.16 -11.73 17.07
CA ASN A 439 -24.13 -12.13 16.04
C ASN A 439 -23.45 -12.29 14.68
N TYR A 440 -22.55 -11.37 14.32
CA TYR A 440 -21.76 -11.47 13.09
C TYR A 440 -20.80 -12.67 13.10
N LYS A 441 -20.19 -13.00 14.25
CA LYS A 441 -19.38 -14.24 14.39
C LYS A 441 -20.21 -15.49 14.11
N ARG A 442 -21.48 -15.52 14.54
CA ARG A 442 -22.39 -16.64 14.28
C ARG A 442 -22.77 -16.75 12.80
N ILE A 443 -22.93 -15.63 12.09
CA ILE A 443 -23.19 -15.61 10.63
C ILE A 443 -22.15 -16.44 9.86
N LEU A 444 -20.87 -16.37 10.24
CA LEU A 444 -19.82 -17.13 9.56
C LEU A 444 -20.04 -18.65 9.61
N LYS A 445 -20.73 -19.15 10.65
CA LYS A 445 -21.03 -20.58 10.89
C LYS A 445 -22.35 -21.03 10.24
N ILE A 446 -23.21 -20.09 9.82
CA ILE A 446 -24.50 -20.40 9.18
C ILE A 446 -24.29 -20.90 7.74
N SER A 447 -25.01 -21.95 7.35
CA SER A 447 -24.99 -22.51 5.98
C SER A 447 -25.94 -21.76 5.04
N GLY A 448 -25.73 -21.87 3.73
CA GLY A 448 -26.60 -21.23 2.71
C GLY A 448 -26.30 -19.75 2.41
N LEU A 449 -25.28 -19.16 3.06
CA LEU A 449 -24.76 -17.82 2.76
C LEU A 449 -23.66 -17.85 1.69
N THR A 450 -23.53 -16.79 0.90
CA THR A 450 -22.50 -16.67 -0.14
C THR A 450 -21.11 -16.54 0.47
N ALA A 451 -20.08 -17.05 -0.23
CA ALA A 451 -18.69 -16.95 0.23
C ALA A 451 -18.22 -15.50 0.32
N ARG A 452 -18.65 -14.67 -0.65
CA ARG A 452 -18.40 -13.22 -0.68
C ARG A 452 -18.92 -12.53 0.57
N TYR A 453 -20.19 -12.72 0.91
CA TYR A 453 -20.79 -12.11 2.11
C TYR A 453 -20.08 -12.53 3.39
N LYS A 454 -19.73 -13.82 3.54
CA LYS A 454 -18.95 -14.28 4.70
C LYS A 454 -17.57 -13.63 4.78
N GLN A 455 -16.95 -13.36 3.64
CA GLN A 455 -15.65 -12.69 3.61
C GLN A 455 -15.75 -11.22 4.00
N GLU A 456 -16.77 -10.50 3.50
CA GLU A 456 -17.05 -9.11 3.87
C GLU A 456 -17.31 -8.98 5.38
N VAL A 457 -18.18 -9.84 5.94
CA VAL A 457 -18.43 -9.89 7.39
C VAL A 457 -17.15 -10.17 8.18
N ARG A 458 -16.31 -11.09 7.73
CA ARG A 458 -15.04 -11.40 8.40
C ARG A 458 -14.09 -10.19 8.41
N GLN A 459 -14.02 -9.44 7.32
CA GLN A 459 -13.20 -8.22 7.23
C GLN A 459 -13.69 -7.14 8.19
N GLU A 460 -15.01 -6.93 8.28
CA GLU A 460 -15.59 -5.96 9.22
C GLU A 460 -15.31 -6.36 10.68
N ILE A 461 -15.39 -7.66 11.02
CA ILE A 461 -15.04 -8.15 12.36
C ILE A 461 -13.57 -7.85 12.68
N LEU A 462 -12.67 -8.15 11.73
CA LEU A 462 -11.23 -7.87 11.90
C LEU A 462 -10.97 -6.37 12.07
N GLN A 463 -11.67 -5.52 11.30
CA GLN A 463 -11.57 -4.06 11.40
C GLN A 463 -12.06 -3.54 12.76
N TYR A 464 -13.18 -4.07 13.27
CA TYR A 464 -13.72 -3.71 14.58
C TYR A 464 -12.69 -3.95 15.70
N TYR A 465 -12.14 -5.17 15.78
CA TYR A 465 -11.18 -5.52 16.82
C TYR A 465 -9.86 -4.76 16.69
N TYR A 466 -9.43 -4.49 15.46
CA TYR A 466 -8.25 -3.67 15.21
C TYR A 466 -8.47 -2.22 15.66
N ALA A 467 -9.63 -1.63 15.37
CA ALA A 467 -9.96 -0.26 15.73
C ALA A 467 -10.10 -0.07 17.25
N ASN A 468 -10.59 -1.08 17.96
CA ASN A 468 -10.77 -1.03 19.42
C ASN A 468 -9.56 -1.53 20.22
N HIS A 469 -8.47 -1.96 19.57
CA HIS A 469 -7.29 -2.54 20.21
C HIS A 469 -7.55 -3.83 21.02
N GLU A 470 -8.63 -4.57 20.72
CA GLU A 470 -9.06 -5.80 21.40
C GLU A 470 -8.65 -7.06 20.63
N LEU A 471 -7.55 -7.00 19.88
CA LEU A 471 -7.12 -8.09 19.01
C LEU A 471 -6.89 -9.41 19.76
N GLU A 472 -6.64 -9.37 21.07
CA GLU A 472 -6.46 -10.56 21.91
C GLU A 472 -7.67 -11.49 21.94
N GLU A 473 -8.88 -10.97 21.74
CA GLU A 473 -10.15 -11.71 21.77
C GLU A 473 -10.51 -12.42 20.44
N LEU A 474 -9.72 -12.23 19.38
CA LEU A 474 -9.96 -12.85 18.07
C LEU A 474 -9.49 -14.31 18.02
N ASP A 475 -10.40 -15.25 17.80
CA ASP A 475 -10.03 -16.65 17.62
C ASP A 475 -9.12 -16.88 16.40
N ARG A 476 -8.28 -17.93 16.45
CA ARG A 476 -7.34 -18.23 15.35
C ARG A 476 -8.03 -18.49 14.00
N GLU A 477 -9.29 -18.92 14.04
CA GLU A 477 -10.10 -19.19 12.84
C GLU A 477 -10.32 -17.94 11.95
N PHE A 478 -10.14 -16.73 12.49
CA PHE A 478 -10.27 -15.48 11.74
C PHE A 478 -9.03 -15.11 10.92
N PHE A 479 -7.87 -15.74 11.18
CA PHE A 479 -6.63 -15.47 10.45
C PHE A 479 -6.43 -16.36 9.21
N ILE A 480 -7.33 -17.32 8.98
CA ILE A 480 -7.36 -18.13 7.77
C ILE A 480 -8.28 -17.44 6.77
N THR A 481 -7.72 -16.58 5.92
CA THR A 481 -8.48 -15.91 4.86
C THR A 481 -7.90 -16.17 3.49
N GLU A 482 -8.78 -16.42 2.52
CA GLU A 482 -8.45 -16.19 1.13
C GLU A 482 -8.25 -14.69 0.94
N THR A 483 -7.00 -14.28 0.76
CA THR A 483 -6.64 -12.87 0.58
C THR A 483 -6.79 -12.37 -0.85
N THR A 484 -7.22 -13.26 -1.76
CA THR A 484 -7.32 -13.03 -3.21
C THR A 484 -8.24 -11.87 -3.56
N TYR A 485 -9.33 -11.69 -2.82
CA TYR A 485 -10.37 -10.68 -3.11
C TYR A 485 -10.27 -9.44 -2.21
N MET A 486 -9.20 -9.27 -1.45
CA MET A 486 -9.05 -8.13 -0.52
C MET A 486 -8.42 -6.91 -1.22
N MET A 487 -8.97 -5.72 -0.96
CA MET A 487 -8.37 -4.46 -1.40
C MET A 487 -6.98 -4.26 -0.75
N PRO A 488 -6.04 -3.53 -1.39
CA PRO A 488 -4.70 -3.26 -0.82
C PRO A 488 -4.72 -2.74 0.61
N LYS A 489 -5.63 -1.79 0.90
CA LYS A 489 -5.80 -1.20 2.22
C LYS A 489 -6.18 -2.24 3.27
N ASP A 490 -7.05 -3.17 2.90
CA ASP A 490 -7.50 -4.24 3.80
C ASP A 490 -6.43 -5.32 3.97
N ARG A 491 -5.66 -5.63 2.91
CA ARG A 491 -4.48 -6.50 3.01
C ARG A 491 -3.41 -5.91 3.93
N ALA A 492 -3.18 -4.61 3.83
CA ALA A 492 -2.26 -3.90 4.73
C ALA A 492 -2.76 -3.99 6.17
N ARG A 493 -4.01 -3.64 6.44
CA ARG A 493 -4.63 -3.77 7.77
C ARG A 493 -4.57 -5.21 8.30
N PHE A 494 -4.85 -6.20 7.46
CA PHE A 494 -4.78 -7.61 7.84
C PHE A 494 -3.34 -8.01 8.20
N THR A 495 -2.36 -7.60 7.39
CA THR A 495 -0.93 -7.79 7.68
C THR A 495 -0.55 -7.18 9.02
N GLU A 496 -1.05 -5.98 9.33
CA GLU A 496 -0.81 -5.34 10.61
C GLU A 496 -1.43 -6.09 11.79
N ILE A 497 -2.62 -6.66 11.62
CA ILE A 497 -3.28 -7.52 12.61
C ILE A 497 -2.41 -8.75 12.89
N LEU A 498 -1.88 -9.40 11.85
CA LEU A 498 -0.97 -10.56 12.00
C LEU A 498 0.28 -10.19 12.80
N ILE A 499 0.92 -9.06 12.50
CA ILE A 499 2.09 -8.56 13.25
C ILE A 499 1.73 -8.29 14.71
N LEU A 500 0.59 -7.65 14.98
CA LEU A 500 0.15 -7.34 16.34
C LEU A 500 -0.21 -8.60 17.16
N ARG A 501 -0.62 -9.69 16.50
CA ARG A 501 -0.89 -10.98 17.13
C ARG A 501 0.34 -11.88 17.27
N GLY A 502 1.50 -11.47 16.75
CA GLY A 502 2.73 -12.26 16.77
C GLY A 502 2.77 -13.38 15.73
N LEU A 503 1.88 -13.36 14.74
CA LEU A 503 1.86 -14.27 13.59
C LEU A 503 2.79 -13.73 12.50
N TYR A 504 4.09 -13.73 12.80
CA TYR A 504 5.10 -13.06 11.97
C TYR A 504 5.36 -13.78 10.64
N GLU A 505 5.34 -15.12 10.60
CA GLU A 505 5.52 -15.90 9.37
C GLU A 505 4.41 -15.60 8.35
N GLU A 506 3.15 -15.57 8.79
CA GLU A 506 2.02 -15.25 7.93
C GLU A 506 2.08 -13.80 7.47
N ALA A 507 2.45 -12.87 8.36
CA ALA A 507 2.65 -11.47 8.00
C ALA A 507 3.78 -11.30 6.96
N TRP A 508 4.87 -12.05 7.10
CA TRP A 508 5.99 -12.02 6.16
C TRP A 508 5.59 -12.52 4.77
N ASN A 509 4.85 -13.63 4.71
CA ASN A 509 4.30 -14.16 3.46
C ASN A 509 3.34 -13.17 2.79
N MET A 510 2.51 -12.47 3.57
CA MET A 510 1.64 -11.40 3.06
C MET A 510 2.45 -10.26 2.43
N VAL A 511 3.49 -9.81 3.11
CA VAL A 511 4.36 -8.74 2.64
C VAL A 511 5.15 -9.15 1.38
N LYS A 512 5.66 -10.38 1.31
CA LYS A 512 6.32 -10.92 0.10
C LYS A 512 5.36 -11.01 -1.10
N LYS A 513 4.12 -11.44 -0.87
CA LYS A 513 3.14 -11.67 -1.94
C LYS A 513 2.46 -10.39 -2.44
N HIS A 514 2.19 -9.45 -1.55
CA HIS A 514 1.36 -8.28 -1.83
C HIS A 514 2.07 -6.94 -1.64
N GLY A 515 3.29 -6.94 -1.07
CA GLY A 515 4.07 -5.73 -0.77
C GLY A 515 3.77 -5.14 0.61
N TYR A 516 4.57 -4.15 0.99
CA TYR A 516 4.53 -3.51 2.31
C TYR A 516 4.21 -2.00 2.27
N SER A 517 4.00 -1.40 1.09
CA SER A 517 3.88 0.05 0.92
C SER A 517 2.79 0.69 1.77
N MET A 518 1.64 0.03 1.93
CA MET A 518 0.50 0.53 2.71
C MET A 518 0.50 0.10 4.19
N VAL A 519 1.45 -0.71 4.62
CA VAL A 519 1.54 -1.20 6.01
C VAL A 519 2.19 -0.12 6.88
N ARG A 520 1.65 0.13 8.08
CA ARG A 520 2.23 1.08 9.04
C ARG A 520 3.70 0.74 9.31
N VAL A 521 4.59 1.69 8.99
CA VAL A 521 6.05 1.57 9.14
C VAL A 521 6.48 1.08 10.54
N LYS A 522 5.80 1.52 11.61
CA LYS A 522 6.10 1.07 12.99
C LYS A 522 5.96 -0.45 13.17
N LEU A 523 5.05 -1.09 12.45
CA LEU A 523 4.86 -2.54 12.49
C LEU A 523 5.82 -3.26 11.55
N LEU A 524 6.19 -2.64 10.42
CA LEU A 524 7.24 -3.16 9.54
C LEU A 524 8.59 -3.25 10.24
N ILE A 525 8.93 -2.33 11.15
CA ILE A 525 10.14 -2.45 11.98
C ILE A 525 10.15 -3.75 12.78
N LYS A 526 9.02 -4.09 13.42
CA LYS A 526 8.89 -5.33 14.20
C LYS A 526 9.06 -6.55 13.32
N LEU A 527 8.43 -6.54 12.15
CA LEU A 527 8.50 -7.64 11.19
C LEU A 527 9.92 -7.80 10.61
N ALA A 528 10.57 -6.71 10.20
CA ALA A 528 11.93 -6.73 9.68
C ALA A 528 12.93 -7.20 10.74
N ALA A 529 12.84 -6.69 11.98
CA ALA A 529 13.71 -7.13 13.07
C ALA A 529 13.46 -8.58 13.51
N TRP A 530 12.25 -9.11 13.30
CA TRP A 530 11.98 -10.54 13.45
C TRP A 530 12.67 -11.34 12.34
N GLU A 531 12.45 -11.00 11.07
CA GLU A 531 13.05 -11.74 9.94
C GLU A 531 14.58 -11.69 9.95
N ILE A 532 15.21 -10.56 10.29
CA ILE A 532 16.68 -10.46 10.41
C ILE A 532 17.22 -11.51 11.40
N ARG A 533 16.51 -11.74 12.51
CA ARG A 533 16.91 -12.71 13.53
C ARG A 533 16.64 -14.15 13.09
N GLU A 534 15.52 -14.42 12.44
CA GLU A 534 15.20 -15.75 11.88
C GLU A 534 16.20 -16.17 10.80
N MET A 535 16.65 -15.22 9.99
CA MET A 535 17.65 -15.42 8.95
C MET A 535 19.09 -15.41 9.47
N GLU A 536 19.33 -15.29 10.78
CA GLU A 536 20.67 -15.20 11.37
C GLU A 536 21.55 -14.13 10.70
N TYR A 537 20.95 -12.98 10.32
CA TYR A 537 21.60 -11.88 9.61
C TYR A 537 22.11 -12.22 8.20
N GLU A 538 21.66 -13.30 7.55
CA GLU A 538 22.00 -13.58 6.15
C GLU A 538 21.45 -12.53 5.17
N GLU A 539 22.17 -12.32 4.06
CA GLU A 539 21.78 -11.38 3.02
C GLU A 539 20.51 -11.86 2.29
N ASN A 540 19.50 -11.00 2.25
CA ASN A 540 18.27 -11.22 1.50
C ASN A 540 17.83 -9.94 0.82
N GLU A 541 17.72 -9.98 -0.51
CA GLU A 541 17.39 -8.80 -1.32
C GLU A 541 16.06 -8.16 -0.91
N PHE A 542 15.02 -8.95 -0.63
CA PHE A 542 13.71 -8.44 -0.27
C PHE A 542 13.73 -7.77 1.12
N LEU A 543 14.38 -8.41 2.10
CA LEU A 543 14.56 -7.87 3.45
C LEU A 543 15.38 -6.58 3.43
N LEU A 544 16.44 -6.52 2.61
CA LEU A 544 17.27 -5.33 2.45
C LEU A 544 16.46 -4.14 1.94
N LYS A 545 15.59 -4.35 0.94
CA LYS A 545 14.69 -3.30 0.42
C LYS A 545 13.64 -2.88 1.44
N LEU A 546 13.09 -3.82 2.21
CA LEU A 546 12.19 -3.49 3.31
C LEU A 546 12.88 -2.64 4.37
N CYS A 547 14.09 -3.01 4.77
CA CYS A 547 14.92 -2.27 5.72
C CYS A 547 15.20 -0.85 5.19
N LEU A 548 15.53 -0.71 3.91
CA LEU A 548 15.74 0.57 3.26
C LEU A 548 14.47 1.44 3.28
N PHE A 549 13.32 0.85 2.94
CA PHE A 549 12.03 1.56 2.98
C PHE A 549 11.71 2.07 4.40
N VAL A 550 11.92 1.24 5.41
CA VAL A 550 11.72 1.60 6.82
C VAL A 550 12.70 2.70 7.25
N PHE A 551 13.95 2.63 6.80
CA PHE A 551 14.98 3.64 7.04
C PHE A 551 14.62 5.01 6.44
N GLN A 552 14.21 5.03 5.16
CA GLN A 552 13.80 6.26 4.45
C GLN A 552 12.58 6.94 5.06
N ASN A 553 11.76 6.20 5.80
CA ASN A 553 10.63 6.72 6.58
C ASN A 553 11.01 7.22 7.99
N TYR A 554 12.31 7.36 8.29
CA TYR A 554 12.89 7.86 9.55
C TYR A 554 12.46 7.10 10.81
N LYS A 555 12.13 5.81 10.68
CA LYS A 555 11.74 4.98 11.83
C LYS A 555 12.48 3.64 11.75
N TYR A 556 13.64 3.55 12.36
CA TYR A 556 14.52 2.38 12.33
C TYR A 556 15.07 2.06 13.72
N ASN A 557 15.58 0.84 13.91
CA ASN A 557 16.26 0.40 15.12
C ASN A 557 17.68 -0.09 14.80
N GLU A 558 18.44 -0.42 15.84
CA GLU A 558 19.82 -0.93 15.74
C GLU A 558 19.96 -2.11 14.77
N SER A 559 19.12 -3.15 14.88
CA SER A 559 19.21 -4.34 14.00
C SER A 559 19.03 -3.99 12.52
N ILE A 560 18.12 -3.08 12.19
CA ILE A 560 17.89 -2.64 10.80
C ILE A 560 19.09 -1.84 10.28
N LEU A 561 19.67 -0.96 11.11
CA LEU A 561 20.84 -0.17 10.73
C LEU A 561 22.07 -1.04 10.53
N GLU A 562 22.31 -2.01 11.42
CA GLU A 562 23.37 -3.00 11.30
C GLU A 562 23.25 -3.80 9.99
N TYR A 563 22.04 -4.28 9.69
CA TYR A 563 21.75 -5.00 8.45
C TYR A 563 21.99 -4.14 7.19
N LEU A 564 21.56 -2.88 7.21
CA LEU A 564 21.79 -1.94 6.12
C LEU A 564 23.28 -1.61 5.95
N ALA A 565 24.00 -1.37 7.04
CA ALA A 565 25.44 -1.12 7.00
C ALA A 565 26.19 -2.31 6.40
N GLY A 566 25.82 -3.53 6.80
CA GLY A 566 26.39 -4.78 6.29
C GLY A 566 26.20 -4.98 4.79
N TYR A 567 24.97 -4.77 4.28
CA TYR A 567 24.60 -5.28 2.94
C TYR A 567 24.18 -4.23 1.91
N TYR A 568 23.86 -2.99 2.30
CA TYR A 568 23.31 -2.02 1.35
C TYR A 568 24.36 -1.45 0.38
N TYR A 569 24.10 -1.63 -0.93
CA TYR A 569 24.77 -0.92 -2.02
C TYR A 569 23.75 -0.06 -2.78
N GLY A 570 24.11 1.19 -3.04
CA GLY A 570 23.24 2.14 -3.72
C GLY A 570 23.87 3.52 -3.84
N SER A 571 23.06 4.57 -3.67
CA SER A 571 23.57 5.94 -3.78
C SER A 571 24.45 6.30 -2.59
N ARG A 572 25.50 7.09 -2.87
CA ARG A 572 26.39 7.61 -1.84
C ARG A 572 25.60 8.37 -0.79
N GLN A 573 24.59 9.14 -1.22
CA GLN A 573 23.75 9.93 -0.32
C GLN A 573 23.01 9.05 0.71
N VAL A 574 22.44 7.92 0.28
CA VAL A 574 21.75 6.98 1.20
C VAL A 574 22.75 6.26 2.09
N MET A 575 23.88 5.80 1.54
CA MET A 575 24.93 5.16 2.34
C MET A 575 25.51 6.10 3.41
N GLU A 576 25.73 7.37 3.09
CA GLU A 576 26.17 8.38 4.08
C GLU A 576 25.11 8.65 5.15
N ALA A 577 23.82 8.61 4.79
CA ALA A 577 22.74 8.72 5.76
C ALA A 577 22.72 7.53 6.72
N ILE A 578 22.92 6.31 6.21
CA ILE A 578 23.03 5.08 7.02
C ILE A 578 24.26 5.17 7.93
N TRP A 579 25.41 5.58 7.40
CA TRP A 579 26.64 5.76 8.18
C TRP A 579 26.43 6.75 9.33
N LYS A 580 25.84 7.92 9.05
CA LYS A 580 25.55 8.92 10.09
C LYS A 580 24.62 8.37 11.16
N ALA A 581 23.54 7.69 10.75
CA ALA A 581 22.61 7.06 11.69
C ALA A 581 23.30 5.95 12.52
N GLY A 582 24.19 5.17 11.91
CA GLY A 582 24.99 4.16 12.60
C GLY A 582 25.91 4.77 13.66
N GLN A 583 26.55 5.91 13.37
CA GLN A 583 27.36 6.63 14.35
C GLN A 583 26.53 7.16 15.53
N GLU A 584 25.33 7.68 15.28
CA GLU A 584 24.41 8.13 16.33
C GLU A 584 23.94 6.98 17.25
N PHE A 585 23.96 5.74 16.75
CA PHE A 585 23.66 4.51 17.49
C PHE A 585 24.91 3.79 18.02
N GLU A 586 26.11 4.36 17.84
CA GLU A 586 27.39 3.75 18.24
C GLU A 586 27.66 2.37 17.60
N LEU A 587 27.15 2.14 16.39
CA LEU A 587 27.31 0.88 15.66
C LEU A 587 28.67 0.78 14.96
N ASN A 588 29.20 -0.44 14.86
CA ASN A 588 30.34 -0.72 14.02
C ASN A 588 29.91 -0.76 12.55
N VAL A 589 30.24 0.29 11.81
CA VAL A 589 29.91 0.47 10.38
C VAL A 589 31.13 0.35 9.47
N PHE A 590 32.18 -0.35 9.92
CA PHE A 590 33.47 -0.49 9.21
C PHE A 590 33.33 -0.87 7.72
N ASP A 591 32.52 -1.88 7.41
CA ASP A 591 32.33 -2.35 6.01
C ASP A 591 31.62 -1.30 5.15
N LEU A 592 30.72 -0.50 5.74
CA LEU A 592 30.04 0.59 5.06
C LEU A 592 31.01 1.75 4.78
N GLU A 593 31.91 2.05 5.72
CA GLU A 593 32.93 3.09 5.54
C GLU A 593 33.91 2.72 4.41
N GLU A 594 34.37 1.46 4.37
CA GLU A 594 35.21 0.97 3.27
C GLU A 594 34.49 1.07 1.91
N ARG A 595 33.21 0.69 1.90
CA ARG A 595 32.34 0.75 0.70
C ARG A 595 32.13 2.18 0.22
N LEU A 596 31.86 3.11 1.13
CA LEU A 596 31.71 4.54 0.84
C LEU A 596 32.97 5.12 0.21
N LEU A 597 34.14 4.91 0.84
CA LEU A 597 35.43 5.39 0.32
C LEU A 597 35.74 4.76 -1.03
N SER A 598 35.49 3.46 -1.19
CA SER A 598 35.68 2.75 -2.45
C SER A 598 34.81 3.30 -3.57
N GLN A 599 33.54 3.63 -3.28
CA GLN A 599 32.63 4.24 -4.24
C GLN A 599 33.08 5.66 -4.60
N MET A 600 33.46 6.51 -3.63
CA MET A 600 33.97 7.86 -3.88
C MET A 600 35.22 7.86 -4.75
N LEU A 601 36.17 6.95 -4.48
CA LEU A 601 37.37 6.77 -5.29
C LEU A 601 37.05 6.26 -6.70
N PHE A 602 36.01 5.45 -6.83
CA PHE A 602 35.58 4.91 -8.10
C PHE A 602 34.84 5.93 -8.97
N THR A 603 33.95 6.73 -8.39
CA THR A 603 33.20 7.77 -9.11
C THR A 603 34.03 9.03 -9.32
N GLY A 604 34.99 9.30 -8.43
CA GLY A 604 35.73 10.56 -8.37
C GLY A 604 34.94 11.69 -7.71
N GLU A 605 33.83 11.37 -7.05
CA GLU A 605 32.94 12.33 -6.38
C GLU A 605 33.01 12.13 -4.86
N PHE A 606 33.47 13.17 -4.16
CA PHE A 606 33.70 13.16 -2.72
C PHE A 606 32.76 14.14 -2.04
N SER A 607 32.33 13.81 -0.83
CA SER A 607 31.57 14.71 0.04
C SER A 607 32.47 15.39 1.06
N ASP A 608 31.96 16.46 1.68
CA ASP A 608 32.67 17.16 2.76
C ASP A 608 32.97 16.25 3.97
N LYS A 609 32.23 15.14 4.11
CA LYS A 609 32.40 14.15 5.18
C LYS A 609 33.42 13.06 4.84
N ALA A 610 33.92 13.00 3.60
CA ALA A 610 34.82 11.94 3.15
C ALA A 610 36.06 11.81 4.06
N PHE A 611 36.62 12.93 4.52
CA PHE A 611 37.74 12.90 5.44
C PHE A 611 37.36 12.28 6.79
N GLN A 612 36.21 12.64 7.36
CA GLN A 612 35.73 12.06 8.62
C GLN A 612 35.53 10.54 8.48
N ILE A 613 34.83 10.10 7.42
CA ILE A 613 34.62 8.67 7.12
C ILE A 613 35.96 7.92 7.04
N PHE A 614 36.97 8.53 6.41
CA PHE A 614 38.31 7.95 6.37
C PHE A 614 38.97 7.87 7.75
N GLN A 615 38.83 8.88 8.60
CA GLN A 615 39.39 8.85 9.95
C GLN A 615 38.78 7.71 10.77
N ASP A 616 37.46 7.55 10.69
CA ASP A 616 36.72 6.53 11.41
C ASP A 616 37.12 5.12 10.92
N TYR A 617 37.10 4.91 9.60
CA TYR A 617 37.58 3.68 8.96
C TYR A 617 39.01 3.31 9.39
N HIS A 618 39.93 4.28 9.32
CA HIS A 618 41.33 4.05 9.66
C HIS A 618 41.52 3.76 11.16
N SER A 619 40.74 4.41 12.04
CA SER A 619 40.80 4.21 13.49
C SER A 619 40.40 2.79 13.91
N LEU A 620 39.49 2.17 13.16
CA LEU A 620 39.04 0.78 13.35
C LEU A 620 39.98 -0.25 12.72
N GLY A 621 41.15 0.16 12.22
CA GLY A 621 42.14 -0.71 11.61
C GLY A 621 42.03 -0.82 10.09
N GLY A 622 41.27 0.08 9.44
CA GLY A 622 41.16 0.18 8.00
C GLY A 622 42.52 0.41 7.33
N LYS A 623 43.02 -0.64 6.68
CA LYS A 623 44.33 -0.67 6.03
C LYS A 623 44.22 -1.28 4.63
N GLY A 624 45.27 -1.11 3.84
CA GLY A 624 45.35 -1.71 2.51
C GLY A 624 44.95 -0.74 1.40
N ILE A 625 44.30 -1.24 0.36
CA ILE A 625 44.24 -0.55 -0.93
C ILE A 625 43.36 0.70 -0.93
N VAL A 626 42.25 0.69 -0.17
CA VAL A 626 41.32 1.82 -0.07
C VAL A 626 41.98 2.97 0.69
N SER A 627 42.57 2.69 1.85
CA SER A 627 43.32 3.67 2.64
C SER A 627 44.46 4.29 1.84
N ARG A 628 45.28 3.46 1.18
CA ARG A 628 46.38 3.93 0.30
C ARG A 628 45.85 4.80 -0.84
N ALA A 629 44.80 4.35 -1.54
CA ALA A 629 44.23 5.12 -2.64
C ALA A 629 43.65 6.47 -2.17
N TYR A 630 43.00 6.52 -1.02
CA TYR A 630 42.45 7.76 -0.47
C TYR A 630 43.55 8.75 -0.07
N MET A 631 44.60 8.28 0.62
CA MET A 631 45.77 9.11 0.93
C MET A 631 46.47 9.61 -0.35
N THR A 632 46.63 8.74 -1.36
CA THR A 632 47.20 9.13 -2.66
C THR A 632 46.34 10.15 -3.39
N TRP A 633 45.01 10.01 -3.31
CA TRP A 633 44.09 11.00 -3.87
C TRP A 633 44.21 12.36 -3.16
N LEU A 634 44.25 12.40 -1.82
CA LEU A 634 44.45 13.64 -1.07
C LEU A 634 45.81 14.29 -1.40
N ALA A 635 46.88 13.50 -1.45
CA ALA A 635 48.20 14.00 -1.84
C ALA A 635 48.21 14.59 -3.26
N TYR A 636 47.48 13.98 -4.18
CA TYR A 636 47.30 14.47 -5.54
C TYR A 636 46.52 15.80 -5.58
N GLN A 637 45.45 15.95 -4.79
CA GLN A 637 44.70 17.21 -4.67
C GLN A 637 45.62 18.38 -4.26
N ASP A 638 46.45 18.20 -3.23
CA ASP A 638 47.37 19.25 -2.77
C ASP A 638 48.57 19.45 -3.71
N PHE A 639 49.29 18.38 -4.05
CA PHE A 639 50.56 18.51 -4.75
C PHE A 639 50.39 18.88 -6.23
N VAL A 640 49.44 18.23 -6.91
CA VAL A 640 49.24 18.36 -8.36
C VAL A 640 48.18 19.40 -8.69
N LEU A 641 47.03 19.42 -8.00
CA LEU A 641 45.96 20.38 -8.29
C LEU A 641 46.09 21.69 -7.50
N GLY A 642 46.88 21.72 -6.42
CA GLY A 642 47.03 22.91 -5.58
C GLY A 642 45.82 23.18 -4.68
N GLU A 643 44.94 22.19 -4.52
CA GLU A 643 43.74 22.27 -3.69
C GLU A 643 44.09 22.12 -2.21
N LYS A 644 43.35 22.79 -1.32
CA LYS A 644 43.58 22.67 0.12
C LYS A 644 43.03 21.35 0.64
N VAL A 645 43.87 20.61 1.36
CA VAL A 645 43.47 19.38 2.07
C VAL A 645 43.56 19.57 3.59
N PRO A 646 42.84 18.77 4.40
CA PRO A 646 42.94 18.83 5.85
C PRO A 646 44.38 18.58 6.34
N GLU A 647 44.91 19.41 7.25
CA GLU A 647 46.30 19.26 7.74
C GLU A 647 46.57 17.88 8.39
N LYS A 648 45.54 17.30 9.02
CA LYS A 648 45.62 15.95 9.60
C LYS A 648 45.94 14.87 8.57
N THR A 649 45.73 15.11 7.27
CA THR A 649 46.12 14.21 6.19
C THR A 649 47.59 13.81 6.28
N TYR A 650 48.48 14.75 6.59
CA TYR A 650 49.92 14.49 6.62
C TYR A 650 50.33 13.59 7.79
N ILE A 651 49.53 13.52 8.86
CA ILE A 651 49.73 12.56 9.97
C ILE A 651 49.57 11.13 9.45
N TYR A 652 48.51 10.88 8.66
CA TYR A 652 48.25 9.56 8.08
C TYR A 652 49.28 9.19 7.02
N ILE A 653 49.69 10.14 6.17
CA ILE A 653 50.78 9.91 5.20
C ILE A 653 52.09 9.61 5.92
N GLU A 654 52.44 10.34 6.98
CA GLU A 654 53.64 10.10 7.78
C GLU A 654 53.64 8.70 8.41
N GLN A 655 52.50 8.26 8.93
CA GLN A 655 52.31 6.90 9.46
C GLN A 655 52.46 5.83 8.36
N GLY A 656 51.82 6.03 7.20
CA GLY A 656 51.92 5.11 6.07
C GLY A 656 53.34 4.99 5.51
N ILE A 657 54.10 6.10 5.50
CA ILE A 657 55.54 6.08 5.17
C ILE A 657 56.33 5.31 6.22
N ALA A 658 56.08 5.55 7.51
CA ALA A 658 56.78 4.88 8.61
C ALA A 658 56.55 3.36 8.64
N TRP A 659 55.38 2.90 8.19
CA TRP A 659 55.02 1.48 8.10
C TRP A 659 55.34 0.86 6.74
N GLU A 660 56.05 1.58 5.86
CA GLU A 660 56.44 1.11 4.53
C GLU A 660 55.25 0.58 3.70
N GLU A 661 54.10 1.26 3.77
CA GLU A 661 52.87 0.85 3.07
C GLU A 661 52.94 1.03 1.53
N ASN A 662 54.14 1.27 0.97
CA ASN A 662 54.40 1.44 -0.46
C ASN A 662 53.46 2.49 -1.09
N LEU A 663 53.39 3.68 -0.49
CA LEU A 663 52.62 4.80 -1.00
C LEU A 663 53.22 5.30 -2.33
N ALA A 664 52.38 5.86 -3.19
CA ALA A 664 52.84 6.47 -4.45
C ALA A 664 53.75 7.68 -4.18
N ASP A 665 54.63 8.00 -5.13
CA ASP A 665 55.60 9.09 -4.99
C ASP A 665 54.94 10.44 -4.69
N VAL A 666 53.75 10.69 -5.25
CA VAL A 666 52.96 11.91 -4.97
C VAL A 666 52.67 12.09 -3.47
N CYS A 667 52.47 11.03 -2.70
CA CYS A 667 52.31 11.12 -1.25
C CYS A 667 53.57 11.63 -0.57
N GLY A 668 54.73 11.09 -0.96
CA GLY A 668 56.02 11.52 -0.42
C GLY A 668 56.34 12.96 -0.81
N LEU A 669 56.07 13.35 -2.05
CA LEU A 669 56.27 14.72 -2.53
C LEU A 669 55.35 15.73 -1.84
N ALA A 670 54.05 15.40 -1.68
CA ALA A 670 53.10 16.22 -0.93
C ALA A 670 53.54 16.39 0.53
N TYR A 671 53.98 15.30 1.17
CA TYR A 671 54.49 15.32 2.53
C TYR A 671 55.75 16.20 2.67
N LEU A 672 56.72 16.08 1.77
CA LEU A 672 57.93 16.92 1.80
C LEU A 672 57.62 18.40 1.52
N LYS A 673 56.67 18.69 0.61
CA LYS A 673 56.16 20.05 0.37
C LYS A 673 55.53 20.62 1.65
N TYR A 674 54.69 19.83 2.33
CA TYR A 674 54.14 20.22 3.63
C TYR A 674 55.21 20.51 4.68
N LEU A 675 56.22 19.63 4.81
CA LEU A 675 57.33 19.85 5.75
C LEU A 675 58.16 21.09 5.40
N SER A 676 58.35 21.40 4.11
CA SER A 676 59.11 22.59 3.69
C SER A 676 58.49 23.90 4.17
N ALA A 677 57.16 23.92 4.34
CA ALA A 677 56.42 25.07 4.84
C ALA A 677 56.36 25.13 6.39
N GLN A 678 56.85 24.11 7.10
CA GLN A 678 56.84 24.10 8.56
C GLN A 678 58.00 24.94 9.12
N PRO A 679 57.79 25.71 10.20
CA PRO A 679 58.83 26.54 10.80
C PRO A 679 59.92 25.71 11.50
N GLN A 680 59.58 24.55 12.03
CA GLN A 680 60.51 23.63 12.68
C GLN A 680 60.11 22.18 12.42
N LEU A 681 61.11 21.33 12.21
CA LEU A 681 60.96 19.89 12.03
C LEU A 681 61.42 19.15 13.29
N SER A 682 60.68 18.12 13.70
CA SER A 682 61.17 17.18 14.72
C SER A 682 62.38 16.41 14.21
N GLU A 683 63.18 15.83 15.11
CA GLU A 683 64.38 15.05 14.74
C GLU A 683 64.03 13.88 13.81
N HIS A 684 62.96 13.15 14.10
CA HIS A 684 62.47 12.05 13.25
C HIS A 684 62.05 12.54 11.86
N GLN A 685 61.29 13.64 11.79
CA GLN A 685 60.88 14.24 10.52
C GLN A 685 62.10 14.72 9.72
N ARG A 686 63.10 15.31 10.40
CA ARG A 686 64.33 15.79 9.76
C ARG A 686 65.11 14.65 9.10
N ILE A 687 65.36 13.56 9.83
CA ILE A 687 66.07 12.38 9.32
C ILE A 687 65.33 11.78 8.12
N ARG A 688 64.00 11.62 8.25
CA ARG A 688 63.17 11.03 7.18
C ARG A 688 63.09 11.94 5.96
N ALA A 689 62.86 13.24 6.16
CA ALA A 689 62.80 14.22 5.09
C ALA A 689 64.13 14.27 4.32
N GLU A 690 65.26 14.22 5.02
CA GLU A 690 66.58 14.16 4.41
C GLU A 690 66.73 12.90 3.53
N GLN A 691 66.45 11.71 4.06
CA GLN A 691 66.53 10.45 3.33
C GLN A 691 65.66 10.44 2.07
N MET A 692 64.39 10.84 2.20
CA MET A 692 63.44 10.89 1.09
C MET A 692 63.84 11.93 0.03
N THR A 693 64.20 13.14 0.46
CA THR A 693 64.63 14.22 -0.44
C THR A 693 65.85 13.79 -1.25
N MET A 694 66.83 13.14 -0.62
CA MET A 694 68.01 12.62 -1.33
C MET A 694 67.62 11.53 -2.36
N GLY A 695 66.73 10.61 -1.99
CA GLY A 695 66.22 9.59 -2.90
C GLY A 695 65.51 10.17 -4.13
N TYR A 696 64.68 11.20 -3.94
CA TYR A 696 63.99 11.88 -5.04
C TYR A 696 64.95 12.67 -5.95
N ILE A 697 65.92 13.38 -5.38
CA ILE A 697 66.95 14.09 -6.16
C ILE A 697 67.75 13.10 -7.03
N GLN A 698 68.14 11.94 -6.49
CA GLN A 698 68.83 10.89 -7.25
C GLN A 698 67.98 10.35 -8.42
N ARG A 699 66.66 10.27 -8.23
CA ARG A 699 65.69 9.88 -9.26
C ARG A 699 65.31 11.01 -10.23
N ARG A 700 65.94 12.19 -10.12
CA ARG A 700 65.65 13.41 -10.89
C ARG A 700 64.24 14.00 -10.66
N LEU A 701 63.62 13.66 -9.54
CA LEU A 701 62.36 14.28 -9.08
C LEU A 701 62.73 15.51 -8.23
N ARG A 702 62.84 16.67 -8.87
CA ARG A 702 63.28 17.93 -8.24
C ARG A 702 62.24 19.01 -8.47
N PHE A 703 61.90 19.72 -7.39
CA PHE A 703 60.83 20.72 -7.37
C PHE A 703 61.26 21.94 -6.55
N GLY A 704 60.62 23.09 -6.78
CA GLY A 704 60.98 24.36 -6.16
C GLY A 704 60.96 24.34 -4.64
N PHE A 705 59.93 23.72 -4.04
CA PHE A 705 59.77 23.62 -2.58
C PHE A 705 60.96 22.92 -1.89
N MET A 706 61.71 22.08 -2.63
CA MET A 706 62.86 21.38 -2.06
C MET A 706 64.01 22.33 -1.72
N LYS A 707 64.10 23.53 -2.32
CA LYS A 707 65.13 24.52 -1.95
C LYS A 707 64.97 24.97 -0.50
N GLU A 708 63.74 25.32 -0.11
CA GLU A 708 63.41 25.74 1.25
C GLU A 708 63.65 24.60 2.24
N LEU A 709 63.21 23.38 1.89
CA LEU A 709 63.44 22.20 2.71
C LEU A 709 64.94 21.91 2.90
N LEU A 710 65.74 21.95 1.84
CA LEU A 710 67.18 21.70 1.92
C LEU A 710 67.92 22.76 2.73
N ALA A 711 67.49 24.02 2.68
CA ALA A 711 68.01 25.06 3.55
C ALA A 711 67.76 24.72 5.03
N GLN A 712 66.54 24.30 5.39
CA GLN A 712 66.20 23.86 6.74
C GLN A 712 66.98 22.61 7.18
N LEU A 713 67.27 21.69 6.25
CA LEU A 713 68.06 20.49 6.51
C LEU A 713 69.57 20.78 6.66
N GLY A 714 70.04 21.96 6.26
CA GLY A 714 71.47 22.32 6.27
C GLY A 714 72.25 21.83 5.05
N LYS A 715 71.55 21.59 3.94
CA LYS A 715 72.12 21.14 2.65
C LYS A 715 71.69 22.00 1.44
N PRO A 716 71.63 23.35 1.54
CA PRO A 716 71.19 24.21 0.44
C PRO A 716 72.03 24.01 -0.84
N GLN A 717 73.31 23.63 -0.71
CA GLN A 717 74.25 23.44 -1.80
C GLN A 717 73.83 22.42 -2.87
N LEU A 718 72.82 21.58 -2.61
CA LEU A 718 72.38 20.55 -3.55
C LEU A 718 71.49 21.09 -4.69
N LEU A 719 70.75 22.18 -4.45
CA LEU A 719 69.86 22.83 -5.43
C LEU A 719 69.98 24.36 -5.42
N GLU A 720 71.04 24.89 -4.83
CA GLU A 720 71.30 26.33 -4.72
C GLU A 720 71.35 26.99 -6.10
N ASP A 721 71.92 26.29 -7.09
CA ASP A 721 72.14 26.77 -8.46
C ASP A 721 70.92 26.60 -9.37
N LYS A 722 69.78 26.18 -8.82
CA LYS A 722 68.57 25.87 -9.58
C LYS A 722 67.45 26.86 -9.32
N THR A 723 66.87 27.35 -10.40
CA THR A 723 65.61 28.09 -10.44
C THR A 723 64.60 27.23 -11.17
N PHE A 724 63.41 27.05 -10.58
CA PHE A 724 62.39 26.12 -11.05
C PHE A 724 61.24 26.88 -11.69
N VAL A 725 60.87 26.46 -12.91
CA VAL A 725 59.59 26.80 -13.53
C VAL A 725 58.72 25.55 -13.49
N GLU A 726 57.62 25.63 -12.75
CA GLU A 726 56.65 24.54 -12.62
C GLU A 726 55.34 24.91 -13.33
N TYR A 727 54.83 23.99 -14.13
CA TYR A 727 53.53 24.11 -14.79
C TYR A 727 52.68 22.87 -14.48
N ARG A 728 51.41 23.07 -14.13
CA ARG A 728 50.49 22.01 -13.74
C ARG A 728 49.37 21.91 -14.77
N THR A 729 49.25 20.75 -15.41
CA THR A 729 48.16 20.44 -16.34
C THR A 729 48.04 18.92 -16.52
N ASN A 730 47.07 18.46 -17.31
CA ASN A 730 46.93 17.07 -17.70
C ASN A 730 48.23 16.54 -18.34
N PRO A 731 48.82 15.43 -17.84
CA PRO A 731 50.06 14.88 -18.36
C PRO A 731 49.98 14.38 -19.81
N THR A 732 48.78 14.23 -20.40
CA THR A 732 48.61 13.89 -21.82
C THR A 732 48.81 15.09 -22.74
N HIS A 733 48.67 16.31 -22.25
CA HIS A 733 48.77 17.52 -23.06
C HIS A 733 50.21 17.77 -23.50
N LYS A 734 50.34 18.43 -24.66
CA LYS A 734 51.65 18.87 -25.15
C LYS A 734 51.98 20.21 -24.51
N VAL A 735 52.97 20.23 -23.63
CA VAL A 735 53.45 21.43 -22.94
C VAL A 735 54.78 21.89 -23.54
N VAL A 736 54.85 23.15 -23.97
CA VAL A 736 56.06 23.79 -24.50
C VAL A 736 56.35 25.04 -23.68
N ILE A 737 57.54 25.11 -23.09
CA ILE A 737 58.03 26.34 -22.46
C ILE A 737 58.77 27.17 -23.49
N HIS A 738 58.44 28.45 -23.55
CA HIS A 738 59.16 29.46 -24.30
C HIS A 738 59.90 30.33 -23.30
N TYR A 739 61.23 30.36 -23.34
CA TYR A 739 62.02 31.15 -22.38
C TYR A 739 63.18 31.91 -23.02
N VAL A 740 63.61 32.98 -22.37
CA VAL A 740 64.83 33.73 -22.67
C VAL A 740 65.53 34.08 -21.37
N VAL A 741 66.87 33.95 -21.34
CA VAL A 741 67.71 34.40 -20.23
C VAL A 741 68.50 35.60 -20.70
N GLU A 742 68.23 36.75 -20.12
CA GLU A 742 68.88 38.02 -20.44
C GLU A 742 69.95 38.32 -19.38
N THR A 743 71.18 38.56 -19.82
CA THR A 743 72.23 39.05 -18.93
C THR A 743 72.25 40.59 -18.97
N PRO A 744 72.72 41.28 -17.91
CA PRO A 744 72.82 42.74 -17.90
C PRO A 744 73.63 43.33 -19.07
N ARG A 745 74.51 42.52 -19.68
CA ARG A 745 75.48 42.93 -20.71
C ARG A 745 75.15 42.44 -22.12
N GLU A 746 74.38 41.36 -22.27
CA GLU A 746 73.97 40.83 -23.57
C GLU A 746 72.43 40.83 -23.70
N LYS A 747 71.92 41.66 -24.62
CA LYS A 747 70.50 41.67 -25.03
C LYS A 747 70.25 40.65 -26.14
N GLN A 748 70.55 39.37 -25.90
CA GLN A 748 70.26 38.34 -26.89
C GLN A 748 68.77 37.98 -26.80
N CYS A 749 67.97 38.48 -27.75
CA CYS A 749 66.51 38.38 -27.74
C CYS A 749 66.03 37.34 -28.76
N SER A 750 66.04 36.07 -28.39
CA SER A 750 65.20 35.07 -29.07
C SER A 750 64.75 34.03 -28.05
N TYR A 751 63.43 33.84 -27.95
CA TYR A 751 62.86 32.79 -27.13
C TYR A 751 63.31 31.43 -27.64
N VAL A 752 63.77 30.59 -26.72
CA VAL A 752 63.98 29.16 -26.92
C VAL A 752 62.68 28.45 -26.61
N ALA A 753 62.19 27.62 -27.53
CA ALA A 753 61.03 26.78 -27.33
C ALA A 753 61.48 25.34 -27.02
N GLU A 754 61.08 24.81 -25.87
CA GLU A 754 61.42 23.46 -25.43
C GLU A 754 60.16 22.70 -25.00
N ARG A 755 60.01 21.47 -25.51
CA ARG A 755 58.92 20.59 -25.07
C ARG A 755 59.23 20.03 -23.68
N LEU A 756 58.29 20.20 -22.76
CA LEU A 756 58.36 19.60 -21.42
C LEU A 756 57.66 18.23 -21.40
N TYR A 757 58.17 17.36 -20.54
CA TYR A 757 57.56 16.08 -20.19
C TYR A 757 57.26 16.08 -18.70
N PRO A 758 56.19 15.41 -18.24
CA PRO A 758 55.81 15.41 -16.84
C PRO A 758 56.91 14.78 -15.99
N THR A 759 57.39 15.52 -14.98
CA THR A 759 58.37 15.06 -13.99
C THR A 759 57.70 14.14 -12.99
N GLU A 760 56.49 14.51 -12.58
CA GLU A 760 55.53 13.68 -11.86
C GLU A 760 54.19 13.79 -12.58
N THR A 761 53.30 12.82 -12.40
CA THR A 761 51.99 12.84 -13.05
C THR A 761 51.22 14.15 -12.79
N GLY A 762 51.11 14.98 -13.85
CA GLY A 762 50.43 16.28 -13.81
C GLY A 762 51.31 17.50 -13.48
N VAL A 763 52.62 17.33 -13.23
CA VAL A 763 53.56 18.43 -12.92
C VAL A 763 54.73 18.42 -13.90
N PHE A 764 54.91 19.52 -14.62
CA PHE A 764 55.97 19.75 -15.58
C PHE A 764 56.98 20.72 -14.98
N VAL A 765 58.26 20.31 -14.92
CA VAL A 765 59.31 21.11 -14.30
C VAL A 765 60.42 21.39 -15.30
N LYS A 766 60.83 22.66 -15.38
CA LYS A 766 62.06 23.08 -16.05
C LYS A 766 62.98 23.75 -15.05
N GLU A 767 64.24 23.32 -15.07
CA GLU A 767 65.31 23.87 -14.25
C GLU A 767 66.17 24.83 -15.06
N PHE A 768 66.49 25.96 -14.45
CA PHE A 768 67.42 26.97 -14.95
C PHE A 768 68.54 27.18 -13.94
N THR A 769 69.71 27.57 -14.42
CA THR A 769 70.78 28.06 -13.57
C THR A 769 71.00 29.52 -13.92
N LEU A 770 70.67 30.40 -12.98
CA LEU A 770 70.75 31.85 -13.12
C LEU A 770 71.87 32.39 -12.23
N PHE A 771 72.62 33.37 -12.70
CA PHE A 771 73.60 34.13 -11.93
C PHE A 771 73.04 35.50 -11.53
N PHE A 772 73.69 36.16 -10.57
CA PHE A 772 73.27 37.47 -10.08
C PHE A 772 73.06 38.47 -11.24
N GLY A 773 71.90 39.12 -11.27
CA GLY A 773 71.50 40.08 -12.28
C GLY A 773 70.88 39.49 -13.55
N GLU A 774 70.90 38.17 -13.75
CA GLU A 774 70.26 37.53 -14.89
C GLU A 774 68.73 37.55 -14.76
N ARG A 775 68.04 37.83 -15.86
CA ARG A 775 66.57 37.82 -15.94
C ARG A 775 66.10 36.67 -16.80
N LEU A 776 65.31 35.78 -16.22
CA LEU A 776 64.57 34.74 -16.94
C LEU A 776 63.17 35.26 -17.25
N THR A 777 62.81 35.32 -18.53
CA THR A 777 61.43 35.60 -18.99
C THR A 777 60.89 34.37 -19.70
N TRP A 778 59.68 33.92 -19.37
CA TRP A 778 59.08 32.73 -19.97
C TRP A 778 57.55 32.80 -20.06
N PHE A 779 57.00 32.03 -20.98
CA PHE A 779 55.58 31.65 -21.02
C PHE A 779 55.45 30.18 -21.43
N VAL A 780 54.30 29.58 -21.14
CA VAL A 780 54.02 28.17 -21.46
C VAL A 780 52.88 28.12 -22.46
N THR A 781 53.05 27.32 -23.50
CA THR A 781 52.02 26.96 -24.47
C THR A 781 51.58 25.52 -24.22
N GLU A 782 50.28 25.33 -24.05
CA GLU A 782 49.62 24.05 -23.83
C GLU A 782 48.72 23.74 -25.03
N THR A 783 48.94 22.59 -25.67
CA THR A 783 48.05 22.06 -26.71
C THR A 783 47.18 20.95 -26.12
N LEU A 784 45.86 21.15 -26.16
CA LEU A 784 44.83 20.17 -25.78
C LEU A 784 44.74 19.03 -26.80
N GLU A 785 44.04 17.94 -26.45
CA GLU A 785 43.88 16.78 -27.34
C GLU A 785 43.07 17.08 -28.62
N ASP A 786 42.21 18.09 -28.59
CA ASP A 786 41.45 18.57 -29.76
C ASP A 786 42.24 19.51 -30.68
N GLY A 787 43.51 19.78 -30.34
CA GLY A 787 44.41 20.66 -31.09
C GLY A 787 44.31 22.13 -30.72
N THR A 788 43.45 22.50 -29.75
CA THR A 788 43.36 23.88 -29.25
C THR A 788 44.62 24.23 -28.47
N GLU A 789 45.22 25.38 -28.77
CA GLU A 789 46.38 25.90 -28.07
C GLU A 789 45.98 27.04 -27.11
N SER A 790 46.51 26.99 -25.90
CA SER A 790 46.39 28.04 -24.88
C SER A 790 47.78 28.42 -24.39
N SER A 791 48.03 29.72 -24.22
CA SER A 791 49.32 30.23 -23.71
C SER A 791 49.11 31.02 -22.43
N THR A 792 50.01 30.82 -21.46
CA THR A 792 50.07 31.66 -20.26
C THR A 792 50.55 33.07 -20.63
N PRO A 793 50.28 34.09 -19.79
CA PRO A 793 50.99 35.37 -19.91
C PRO A 793 52.50 35.20 -19.73
N ASP A 794 53.27 36.19 -20.18
CA ASP A 794 54.71 36.28 -19.91
C ASP A 794 54.94 36.47 -18.41
N HIS A 795 55.84 35.65 -17.86
CA HIS A 795 56.37 35.73 -16.53
C HIS A 795 57.85 36.10 -16.59
N SER A 796 58.33 36.89 -15.63
CA SER A 796 59.76 37.24 -15.54
C SER A 796 60.25 37.22 -14.11
N VAL A 797 61.41 36.65 -13.88
CA VAL A 797 62.13 36.69 -12.60
C VAL A 797 63.56 37.17 -12.84
N THR A 798 64.02 38.11 -12.02
CA THR A 798 65.41 38.56 -12.00
C THR A 798 66.08 37.98 -10.77
N GLU A 799 67.20 37.29 -10.98
CA GLU A 799 67.99 36.71 -9.92
C GLU A 799 68.81 37.80 -9.22
N GLY A 800 68.72 37.88 -7.90
CA GLY A 800 69.23 39.01 -7.13
C GLY A 800 69.12 38.80 -5.63
N GLN A 801 69.58 37.65 -5.13
CA GLN A 801 69.65 37.38 -3.69
C GLN A 801 70.56 38.42 -3.01
N GLU A 802 70.02 39.08 -1.97
CA GLU A 802 70.75 40.06 -1.17
C GLU A 802 71.77 39.38 -0.24
N GLU A 803 71.46 38.18 0.24
CA GLU A 803 72.32 37.39 1.12
C GLU A 803 73.52 36.79 0.36
N GLU A 804 74.71 36.86 0.96
CA GLU A 804 75.92 36.27 0.38
C GLU A 804 75.84 34.74 0.38
N LEU A 805 76.19 34.10 -0.75
CA LEU A 805 76.22 32.65 -0.85
C LEU A 805 77.49 32.07 -0.21
N VAL A 806 77.36 31.59 1.04
CA VAL A 806 78.51 31.09 1.85
C VAL A 806 78.75 29.57 1.73
N THR A 807 78.06 28.88 0.82
CA THR A 807 78.14 27.41 0.69
C THR A 807 79.47 26.90 0.14
N GLY A 808 80.29 27.78 -0.43
CA GLY A 808 81.63 27.45 -0.93
C GLY A 808 81.65 26.60 -2.20
N THR A 809 80.50 26.40 -2.86
CA THR A 809 80.40 25.68 -4.13
C THR A 809 81.03 26.49 -5.27
N LYS A 810 81.26 25.83 -6.41
CA LYS A 810 81.68 26.52 -7.64
C LYS A 810 80.64 27.56 -8.09
N TYR A 811 79.36 27.27 -7.92
CA TYR A 811 78.28 28.18 -8.29
C TYR A 811 78.26 29.42 -7.39
N ALA A 812 78.26 29.26 -6.07
CA ALA A 812 78.34 30.37 -5.12
C ALA A 812 79.50 31.33 -5.43
N LEU A 813 80.69 30.81 -5.71
CA LEU A 813 81.85 31.64 -6.07
C LEU A 813 81.61 32.45 -7.34
N LEU A 814 81.03 31.84 -8.37
CA LEU A 814 80.71 32.49 -9.64
C LEU A 814 79.57 33.51 -9.49
N TYR A 815 78.57 33.19 -8.67
CA TYR A 815 77.47 34.08 -8.34
C TYR A 815 77.94 35.35 -7.64
N GLU A 816 78.81 35.20 -6.63
CA GLU A 816 79.40 36.32 -5.90
C GLU A 816 80.33 37.18 -6.78
N MET A 817 81.06 36.55 -7.70
CA MET A 817 81.81 37.28 -8.73
C MET A 817 80.88 38.05 -9.68
N ALA A 818 79.76 37.47 -10.10
CA ALA A 818 78.76 38.15 -10.91
C ALA A 818 78.13 39.33 -10.16
N ARG A 819 77.85 39.17 -8.86
CA ARG A 819 77.37 40.24 -7.97
C ARG A 819 78.35 41.40 -7.87
N ALA A 820 79.60 41.13 -7.51
CA ALA A 820 80.64 42.17 -7.42
C ALA A 820 80.87 42.88 -8.77
N LEU A 821 80.75 42.15 -9.87
CA LEU A 821 80.86 42.69 -11.23
C LEU A 821 79.70 43.64 -11.60
N GLU A 822 78.47 43.32 -11.18
CA GLU A 822 77.28 44.14 -11.43
C GLU A 822 77.22 45.37 -10.51
N GLU A 823 77.58 45.21 -9.24
CA GLU A 823 77.71 46.29 -8.25
C GLU A 823 78.93 47.19 -8.50
N ARG A 824 79.79 46.83 -9.46
CA ARG A 824 81.04 47.53 -9.86
C ARG A 824 82.12 47.57 -8.78
N ASP A 825 82.14 46.62 -7.83
CA ASP A 825 83.25 46.45 -6.89
C ASP A 825 84.39 45.63 -7.52
N LEU A 826 85.20 46.31 -8.33
CA LEU A 826 86.33 45.71 -9.04
C LEU A 826 87.42 45.17 -8.11
N ARG A 827 87.55 45.70 -6.89
CA ARG A 827 88.57 45.24 -5.92
C ARG A 827 88.16 43.89 -5.34
N LEU A 828 86.91 43.76 -4.90
CA LEU A 828 86.35 42.51 -4.41
C LEU A 828 86.38 41.44 -5.50
N LEU A 829 85.99 41.79 -6.73
CA LEU A 829 86.03 40.90 -7.88
C LEU A 829 87.44 40.35 -8.15
N GLU A 830 88.47 41.21 -8.16
CA GLU A 830 89.86 40.76 -8.40
C GLU A 830 90.33 39.78 -7.30
N GLN A 831 89.94 40.00 -6.04
CA GLN A 831 90.24 39.09 -4.94
C GLN A 831 89.54 37.75 -5.10
N GLN A 832 88.24 37.76 -5.41
CA GLN A 832 87.43 36.56 -5.65
C GLN A 832 87.96 35.76 -6.85
N MET A 833 88.31 36.42 -7.97
CA MET A 833 88.90 35.77 -9.15
C MET A 833 90.25 35.11 -8.83
N LYS A 834 91.14 35.77 -8.07
CA LYS A 834 92.40 35.17 -7.62
C LYS A 834 92.17 33.96 -6.71
N ALA A 835 91.22 34.05 -5.78
CA ALA A 835 90.87 32.95 -4.89
C ALA A 835 90.27 31.76 -5.66
N TYR A 836 89.35 32.02 -6.59
CA TYR A 836 88.74 31.03 -7.46
C TYR A 836 89.78 30.33 -8.35
N GLY A 837 90.67 31.09 -9.02
CA GLY A 837 91.74 30.53 -9.85
C GLY A 837 92.70 29.65 -9.06
N ARG A 838 93.07 30.05 -7.84
CA ARG A 838 93.86 29.19 -6.93
C ARG A 838 93.13 27.89 -6.59
N ARG A 839 91.83 27.94 -6.26
CA ARG A 839 91.03 26.75 -5.96
C ARG A 839 90.92 25.83 -7.17
N GLN A 840 90.63 26.38 -8.35
CA GLN A 840 90.52 25.60 -9.58
C GLN A 840 91.85 24.92 -9.93
N PHE A 841 92.98 25.64 -9.83
CA PHE A 841 94.30 25.05 -10.03
C PHE A 841 94.58 23.89 -9.06
N LEU A 842 94.24 24.06 -7.78
CA LEU A 842 94.39 22.98 -6.79
C LEU A 842 93.49 21.77 -7.13
N VAL A 843 92.24 22.00 -7.53
CA VAL A 843 91.32 20.91 -7.91
C VAL A 843 91.86 20.16 -9.14
N GLU A 844 92.32 20.87 -10.18
CA GLU A 844 92.88 20.26 -11.38
C GLU A 844 94.18 19.48 -11.10
N GLN A 845 95.02 19.93 -10.16
CA GLN A 845 96.27 19.25 -9.79
C GLN A 845 96.08 18.05 -8.86
N PHE A 846 95.14 18.13 -7.91
CA PHE A 846 94.97 17.10 -6.87
C PHE A 846 93.85 16.10 -7.14
N PHE A 847 92.87 16.45 -7.99
CA PHE A 847 91.67 15.64 -8.24
C PHE A 847 91.44 15.35 -9.73
N SER A 848 92.48 15.42 -10.57
CA SER A 848 92.40 15.00 -11.97
C SER A 848 91.94 13.54 -12.06
N LEU A 849 90.68 13.33 -12.48
CA LEU A 849 90.18 12.02 -12.84
C LEU A 849 90.99 11.48 -14.04
N LYS A 850 91.66 10.35 -13.85
CA LYS A 850 92.02 9.45 -14.95
C LYS A 850 90.79 8.70 -15.41
#